data_AF-A0A6J2FB77-F1
#
_entry.id   AF-A0A6J2FB77-F1
#
_cell.length_a   1.000
_cell.length_b   1.000
_cell.length_c   1.000
_cell.angle_alpha   90.00
_cell.angle_beta   90.00
_cell.angle_gamma   90.00
#
_symmetry.space_group_name_H-M   'P 1'
#
loop_
_entity.id
_entity.type
_entity.pdbx_description
1 polymer ?
#
loop_
_entity_poly.entity_id
_entity_poly.type
_entity_poly.pdbx_seq_one_letter_code
_entity_poly.pdbx_strand_id
1 'polypeptide(L)'
;MAHNQEPLDKTPVIKFNGQDFNSLWDRCLSRGLPFEDETFPAETSSIGLKLLQGKNLSSLRWMRPKDILKGKSEPHFILEGASRFDIQQGKAGDCWFLATLGSLTQNPQHLQKILMDQSFSHQYAGIFRFRFWQCGQWVEVVVDDRLPVLDKEYLFVYPRNNNQEFWPCLLEKAYAKFHGSYANLHYGFLPDALVDLMGGVVTSIDLHFPSDLVTMVKTAAKAGSLMACATLAKPTGEARRMENGLVSQHAYTVTGAERIQYGRSWEDLIRLWNPWGNTEWRGRWSDGSLEWQKTHDQQKRLLYENKEDGEFWMSCQDFQDNFSCLFVCNQFPVSLNQGNMPHKIWSQMMFKNRATPGNTTEGLPRDTQYIFSVPEGMESNNVIISVNVRLQNLKAKDKFPLSFKVFKFQPFWKRLPPTFFSQFRNAIEGIAFKTKSNLTKYFSLSTGTYVVVTSAHSEAVEFLLRIFLKMPDGDRNLGSNFNLTAPKASLLENGSQESIFHRYAQQGLNMDATQLQSLLNQEFLKGTPGDTFSLDECRSIVALMDLKVNGQLDQEEFARLWGRLVHCQSVFQNTQDRSGVFLSLDLWKAIKGTDFLAGTSISSELLDLMTLRYSDNSGRVSFPSLVCLLLRLEAMAKTFRNLSRDAKRLYLTEMEWMNLVMYN
;
A
#
# COMPACT_ATOMS: atom_id res chain seq x y z
N MET A 1 -26.19 19.49 11.75
CA MET A 1 -24.99 20.36 11.78
C MET A 1 -23.92 19.66 10.96
N ALA A 2 -23.54 20.27 9.83
CA ALA A 2 -22.61 19.70 8.87
C ALA A 2 -21.18 19.89 9.38
N HIS A 3 -20.45 18.80 9.62
CA HIS A 3 -19.01 18.86 9.78
C HIS A 3 -18.36 18.64 8.41
N ASN A 4 -17.72 19.71 7.93
CA ASN A 4 -16.79 19.71 6.80
C ASN A 4 -15.73 18.62 7.01
N GLN A 5 -15.80 17.56 6.22
CA GLN A 5 -14.65 16.68 6.00
C GLN A 5 -13.71 17.40 5.05
N GLU A 6 -12.49 17.68 5.50
CA GLU A 6 -11.40 18.08 4.60
C GLU A 6 -11.19 17.01 3.52
N PRO A 7 -10.94 17.39 2.25
CA PRO A 7 -10.73 16.43 1.18
C PRO A 7 -9.44 15.67 1.44
N LEU A 8 -9.56 14.36 1.70
CA LEU A 8 -8.44 13.41 1.73
C LEU A 8 -7.56 13.67 0.50
N ASP A 9 -6.27 13.95 0.70
CA ASP A 9 -5.29 14.10 -0.38
C ASP A 9 -5.50 12.98 -1.41
N LYS A 10 -5.90 13.35 -2.64
CA LYS A 10 -6.29 12.40 -3.69
C LYS A 10 -5.08 11.56 -4.05
N THR A 11 -4.97 10.37 -3.46
CA THR A 11 -4.00 9.37 -3.86
C THR A 11 -4.22 9.07 -5.35
N PRO A 12 -3.19 9.18 -6.21
CA PRO A 12 -3.36 8.99 -7.64
C PRO A 12 -3.82 7.56 -7.92
N VAL A 13 -4.94 7.44 -8.63
CA VAL A 13 -5.52 6.16 -9.07
C VAL A 13 -4.81 5.71 -10.34
N ILE A 14 -4.27 4.51 -10.35
CA ILE A 14 -3.57 3.92 -11.50
C ILE A 14 -4.61 3.36 -12.47
N LYS A 15 -4.49 3.68 -13.75
CA LYS A 15 -5.29 3.09 -14.82
C LYS A 15 -4.72 1.72 -15.19
N PHE A 16 -5.47 0.63 -14.93
CA PHE A 16 -5.04 -0.72 -15.28
C PHE A 16 -4.92 -0.87 -16.80
N ASN A 17 -3.83 -1.47 -17.27
CA ASN A 17 -3.50 -1.58 -18.70
C ASN A 17 -3.60 -0.27 -19.50
N GLY A 18 -3.43 0.89 -18.84
CA GLY A 18 -3.54 2.21 -19.47
C GLY A 18 -4.95 2.60 -19.92
N GLN A 19 -6.00 1.84 -19.55
CA GLN A 19 -7.37 2.13 -19.95
C GLN A 19 -7.98 3.26 -19.11
N ASP A 20 -8.48 4.30 -19.77
CA ASP A 20 -9.23 5.40 -19.16
C ASP A 20 -10.73 5.18 -19.36
N PHE A 21 -11.48 4.99 -18.27
CA PHE A 21 -12.93 4.75 -18.33
C PHE A 21 -13.68 5.86 -19.08
N ASN A 22 -13.47 7.13 -18.74
CA ASN A 22 -14.23 8.24 -19.30
C ASN A 22 -13.96 8.36 -20.81
N SER A 23 -12.68 8.26 -21.20
CA SER A 23 -12.29 8.33 -22.62
C SER A 23 -12.87 7.17 -23.45
N LEU A 24 -12.88 5.95 -22.88
CA LEU A 24 -13.45 4.77 -23.54
C LEU A 24 -14.99 4.87 -23.62
N TRP A 25 -15.63 5.33 -22.56
CA TRP A 25 -17.08 5.51 -22.47
C TRP A 25 -17.58 6.56 -23.46
N ASP A 26 -16.97 7.75 -23.51
CA ASP A 26 -17.30 8.81 -24.47
C ASP A 26 -17.14 8.34 -25.93
N ARG A 27 -16.09 7.57 -26.20
CA ARG A 27 -15.84 6.99 -27.52
C ARG A 27 -16.90 5.96 -27.92
N CYS A 28 -17.38 5.15 -26.98
CA CYS A 28 -18.41 4.15 -27.25
C CYS A 28 -19.78 4.81 -27.46
N LEU A 29 -20.12 5.80 -26.63
CA LEU A 29 -21.35 6.60 -26.77
C LEU A 29 -21.41 7.35 -28.11
N SER A 30 -20.32 8.03 -28.50
CA SER A 30 -20.27 8.77 -29.77
C SER A 30 -20.38 7.88 -31.01
N ARG A 31 -19.93 6.62 -30.92
CA ARG A 31 -20.04 5.65 -32.01
C ARG A 31 -21.33 4.85 -32.01
N GLY A 32 -22.12 4.90 -30.93
CA GLY A 32 -23.31 4.08 -30.76
C GLY A 32 -23.02 2.57 -30.69
N LEU A 33 -21.80 2.19 -30.31
CA LEU A 33 -21.37 0.80 -30.21
C LEU A 33 -20.97 0.47 -28.77
N PRO A 34 -21.35 -0.71 -28.24
CA PRO A 34 -20.97 -1.09 -26.90
C PRO A 34 -19.47 -1.42 -26.82
N PHE A 35 -18.87 -1.15 -25.66
CA PHE A 35 -17.46 -1.39 -25.42
C PHE A 35 -17.12 -2.87 -25.52
N GLU A 36 -15.98 -3.15 -26.14
CA GLU A 36 -15.35 -4.46 -26.18
C GLU A 36 -13.93 -4.34 -25.62
N ASP A 37 -13.65 -5.10 -24.57
CA ASP A 37 -12.39 -5.02 -23.86
C ASP A 37 -11.31 -5.89 -24.52
N GLU A 38 -10.45 -5.27 -25.33
CA GLU A 38 -9.33 -5.94 -25.99
C GLU A 38 -8.28 -6.48 -24.99
N THR A 39 -8.24 -5.94 -23.77
CA THR A 39 -7.26 -6.37 -22.75
C THR A 39 -7.75 -7.52 -21.88
N PHE A 40 -9.02 -7.91 -22.02
CA PHE A 40 -9.63 -9.07 -21.38
C PHE A 40 -10.72 -9.64 -22.31
N PRO A 41 -10.30 -10.27 -23.43
CA PRO A 41 -11.20 -10.62 -24.52
C PRO A 41 -12.23 -11.66 -24.10
N ALA A 42 -13.37 -11.68 -24.79
CA ALA A 42 -14.46 -12.63 -24.59
C ALA A 42 -14.12 -14.03 -25.15
N GLU A 43 -13.05 -14.63 -24.64
CA GLU A 43 -12.43 -15.85 -25.13
C GLU A 43 -12.12 -16.84 -23.99
N THR A 44 -11.79 -18.08 -24.35
CA THR A 44 -11.41 -19.12 -23.38
C THR A 44 -10.14 -18.79 -22.60
N SER A 45 -9.29 -17.92 -23.13
CA SER A 45 -8.07 -17.42 -22.48
C SER A 45 -8.38 -16.64 -21.19
N SER A 46 -9.41 -15.78 -21.21
CA SER A 46 -9.87 -15.00 -20.06
C SER A 46 -10.52 -15.87 -18.97
N ILE A 47 -11.07 -17.03 -19.35
CA ILE A 47 -11.57 -18.03 -18.39
C ILE A 47 -10.42 -18.86 -17.82
N GLY A 48 -9.56 -19.39 -18.69
CA GLY A 48 -8.47 -20.31 -18.36
C GLY A 48 -8.85 -21.78 -18.47
N LEU A 49 -7.96 -22.58 -19.08
CA LEU A 49 -8.21 -23.98 -19.45
C LEU A 49 -8.57 -24.89 -18.27
N LYS A 50 -8.02 -24.62 -17.08
CA LYS A 50 -8.27 -25.42 -15.87
C LYS A 50 -9.75 -25.47 -15.48
N LEU A 51 -10.46 -24.35 -15.62
CA LEU A 51 -11.89 -24.25 -15.29
C LEU A 51 -12.80 -24.80 -16.40
N LEU A 52 -12.26 -24.98 -17.60
CA LEU A 52 -12.98 -25.49 -18.78
C LEU A 52 -12.80 -26.99 -18.99
N GLN A 53 -11.89 -27.63 -18.26
CA GLN A 53 -11.61 -29.05 -18.39
C GLN A 53 -12.87 -29.90 -18.15
N GLY A 54 -13.18 -30.79 -19.10
CA GLY A 54 -14.34 -31.67 -19.05
C GLY A 54 -15.69 -31.02 -19.40
N LYS A 55 -15.72 -29.74 -19.81
CA LYS A 55 -16.93 -29.03 -20.23
C LYS A 55 -17.09 -29.03 -21.76
N ASN A 56 -18.32 -29.03 -22.25
CA ASN A 56 -18.60 -28.93 -23.68
C ASN A 56 -18.50 -27.48 -24.15
N LEU A 57 -17.39 -27.12 -24.82
CA LEU A 57 -17.14 -25.73 -25.21
C LEU A 57 -18.00 -25.25 -26.39
N SER A 58 -18.71 -26.14 -27.09
CA SER A 58 -19.55 -25.76 -28.24
C SER A 58 -20.73 -24.85 -27.86
N SER A 59 -21.17 -24.91 -26.60
CA SER A 59 -22.25 -24.09 -26.05
C SER A 59 -21.75 -22.86 -25.26
N LEU A 60 -20.44 -22.66 -25.14
CA LEU A 60 -19.87 -21.51 -24.44
C LEU A 60 -20.13 -20.22 -25.25
N ARG A 61 -20.79 -19.26 -24.62
CA ARG A 61 -21.08 -17.93 -25.18
C ARG A 61 -20.69 -16.85 -24.18
N TRP A 62 -20.27 -15.71 -24.68
CA TRP A 62 -20.12 -14.50 -23.89
C TRP A 62 -21.29 -13.57 -24.25
N MET A 63 -22.14 -13.28 -23.27
CA MET A 63 -23.40 -12.55 -23.49
C MET A 63 -23.49 -11.35 -22.56
N ARG A 64 -24.09 -10.26 -23.01
CA ARG A 64 -24.35 -9.09 -22.16
C ARG A 64 -25.63 -9.31 -21.34
N PRO A 65 -25.76 -8.72 -20.14
CA PRO A 65 -26.98 -8.79 -19.33
C PRO A 65 -28.27 -8.48 -20.10
N LYS A 66 -28.24 -7.45 -20.98
CA LYS A 66 -29.38 -7.10 -21.83
C LYS A 66 -29.78 -8.20 -22.82
N ASP A 67 -28.82 -8.99 -23.30
CA ASP A 67 -29.08 -10.11 -24.21
C ASP A 67 -29.59 -11.34 -23.46
N ILE A 68 -29.04 -11.60 -22.26
CA ILE A 68 -29.43 -12.74 -21.41
C ILE A 68 -30.87 -12.58 -20.92
N LEU A 69 -31.26 -11.35 -20.55
CA LEU A 69 -32.57 -11.02 -20.02
C LEU A 69 -33.57 -10.54 -21.09
N LYS A 70 -33.19 -10.59 -22.37
CA LYS A 70 -34.03 -10.13 -23.47
C LYS A 70 -35.43 -10.74 -23.41
N GLY A 71 -36.44 -9.88 -23.29
CA GLY A 71 -37.85 -10.28 -23.19
C GLY A 71 -38.28 -10.86 -21.84
N LYS A 72 -37.43 -10.82 -20.81
CA LYS A 72 -37.74 -11.26 -19.44
C LYS A 72 -37.82 -10.07 -18.47
N SER A 73 -36.77 -9.26 -18.40
CA SER A 73 -36.65 -8.14 -17.47
C SER A 73 -35.49 -7.22 -17.88
N GLU A 74 -35.39 -6.04 -17.27
CA GLU A 74 -34.25 -5.14 -17.44
C GLU A 74 -33.11 -5.52 -16.46
N PRO A 75 -31.83 -5.42 -16.87
CA PRO A 75 -30.71 -5.59 -15.97
C PRO A 75 -30.50 -4.34 -15.11
N HIS A 76 -30.13 -4.56 -13.85
CA HIS A 76 -29.78 -3.48 -12.93
C HIS A 76 -28.32 -3.59 -12.51
N PHE A 77 -27.68 -2.44 -12.27
CA PHE A 77 -26.34 -2.45 -11.68
C PHE A 77 -26.50 -2.69 -10.19
N ILE A 78 -27.18 -1.77 -9.50
CA ILE A 78 -27.61 -1.84 -8.10
C ILE A 78 -29.05 -1.28 -8.03
N LEU A 79 -29.95 -1.92 -7.28
CA LEU A 79 -31.34 -1.50 -7.05
C LEU A 79 -31.52 -0.83 -5.69
N GLU A 80 -31.39 -1.59 -4.59
CA GLU A 80 -31.67 -1.16 -3.21
C GLU A 80 -30.40 -1.10 -2.35
N GLY A 81 -29.28 -0.74 -3.00
CA GLY A 81 -27.96 -0.76 -2.39
C GLY A 81 -27.30 -2.13 -2.49
N ALA A 82 -25.97 -2.13 -2.56
CA ALA A 82 -25.20 -3.37 -2.69
C ALA A 82 -25.19 -4.15 -1.37
N SER A 83 -25.69 -5.38 -1.42
CA SER A 83 -25.86 -6.27 -0.27
C SER A 83 -25.10 -7.57 -0.47
N ARG A 84 -24.60 -8.17 0.62
CA ARG A 84 -24.04 -9.53 0.58
C ARG A 84 -25.01 -10.54 -0.02
N PHE A 85 -26.32 -10.30 0.15
CA PHE A 85 -27.37 -11.17 -0.37
C PHE A 85 -27.55 -11.11 -1.90
N ASP A 86 -26.87 -10.20 -2.60
CA ASP A 86 -26.87 -10.14 -4.07
C ASP A 86 -25.86 -11.13 -4.67
N ILE A 87 -24.96 -11.65 -3.84
CA ILE A 87 -23.84 -12.50 -4.24
C ILE A 87 -24.25 -13.97 -4.18
N GLN A 88 -24.10 -14.68 -5.29
CA GLN A 88 -24.21 -16.13 -5.34
C GLN A 88 -23.02 -16.70 -6.10
N GLN A 89 -22.23 -17.51 -5.40
CA GLN A 89 -21.02 -18.09 -5.97
C GLN A 89 -21.32 -19.07 -7.11
N GLY A 90 -20.60 -18.92 -8.21
CA GLY A 90 -20.57 -19.88 -9.30
C GLY A 90 -19.44 -20.91 -9.18
N LYS A 91 -18.88 -21.33 -10.32
CA LYS A 91 -17.92 -22.46 -10.37
C LYS A 91 -16.45 -22.03 -10.38
N ALA A 92 -16.13 -20.76 -10.08
CA ALA A 92 -14.74 -20.26 -10.09
C ALA A 92 -13.89 -20.80 -8.93
N GLY A 93 -14.50 -21.17 -7.79
CA GLY A 93 -13.74 -21.56 -6.59
C GLY A 93 -13.06 -20.36 -5.92
N ASP A 94 -13.69 -19.20 -6.00
CA ASP A 94 -13.24 -17.88 -5.56
C ASP A 94 -13.97 -17.44 -4.27
N CYS A 95 -14.46 -18.38 -3.47
CA CYS A 95 -15.17 -18.12 -2.21
C CYS A 95 -14.40 -17.18 -1.27
N TRP A 96 -13.07 -17.28 -1.28
CA TRP A 96 -12.16 -16.41 -0.54
C TRP A 96 -12.33 -14.92 -0.91
N PHE A 97 -12.61 -14.61 -2.18
CA PHE A 97 -12.91 -13.25 -2.63
C PHE A 97 -14.36 -12.88 -2.30
N LEU A 98 -15.32 -13.74 -2.62
CA LEU A 98 -16.76 -13.44 -2.42
C LEU A 98 -17.14 -13.27 -0.94
N ALA A 99 -16.53 -14.02 -0.02
CA ALA A 99 -16.69 -13.78 1.41
C ALA A 99 -16.15 -12.41 1.83
N THR A 100 -14.99 -12.00 1.32
CA THR A 100 -14.46 -10.66 1.64
C THR A 100 -15.33 -9.55 1.06
N LEU A 101 -15.91 -9.79 -0.12
CA LEU A 101 -16.88 -8.90 -0.73
C LEU A 101 -18.17 -8.79 0.09
N GLY A 102 -18.69 -9.91 0.58
CA GLY A 102 -19.81 -9.94 1.53
C GLY A 102 -19.51 -9.10 2.77
N SER A 103 -18.29 -9.19 3.30
CA SER A 103 -17.86 -8.34 4.41
C SER A 103 -17.84 -6.86 4.05
N LEU A 104 -17.34 -6.52 2.85
CA LEU A 104 -17.27 -5.15 2.36
C LEU A 104 -18.65 -4.47 2.27
N THR A 105 -19.72 -5.21 1.96
CA THR A 105 -21.09 -4.65 1.93
C THR A 105 -21.55 -4.10 3.28
N GLN A 106 -20.93 -4.53 4.39
CA GLN A 106 -21.20 -3.99 5.73
C GLN A 106 -20.49 -2.65 6.00
N ASN A 107 -19.62 -2.19 5.09
CA ASN A 107 -18.94 -0.90 5.17
C ASN A 107 -19.22 -0.04 3.91
N PRO A 108 -20.35 0.70 3.87
CA PRO A 108 -20.74 1.49 2.71
C PRO A 108 -19.71 2.55 2.29
N GLN A 109 -19.02 3.17 3.25
CA GLN A 109 -18.01 4.20 2.97
C GLN A 109 -16.82 3.63 2.20
N HIS A 110 -16.41 2.41 2.53
CA HIS A 110 -15.33 1.75 1.83
C HIS A 110 -15.79 1.10 0.53
N LEU A 111 -17.02 0.58 0.49
CA LEU A 111 -17.66 0.02 -0.70
C LEU A 111 -17.71 1.05 -1.84
N GLN A 112 -18.06 2.31 -1.56
CA GLN A 112 -18.09 3.40 -2.55
C GLN A 112 -16.72 3.71 -3.18
N LYS A 113 -15.61 3.32 -2.55
CA LYS A 113 -14.26 3.46 -3.14
C LYS A 113 -14.01 2.44 -4.24
N ILE A 114 -14.78 1.35 -4.28
CA ILE A 114 -14.65 0.21 -5.21
C ILE A 114 -15.79 0.19 -6.22
N LEU A 115 -17.02 0.34 -5.75
CA LEU A 115 -18.25 0.42 -6.53
C LEU A 115 -18.63 1.89 -6.72
N MET A 116 -18.34 2.43 -7.91
CA MET A 116 -18.84 3.75 -8.32
C MET A 116 -20.25 3.65 -8.90
N ASP A 117 -20.98 4.78 -8.90
CA ASP A 117 -22.29 4.90 -9.52
C ASP A 117 -22.22 4.65 -11.04
N GLN A 118 -22.95 3.63 -11.49
CA GLN A 118 -22.96 3.12 -12.86
C GLN A 118 -24.36 2.57 -13.18
N SER A 119 -24.72 2.48 -14.46
CA SER A 119 -26.09 2.11 -14.85
C SER A 119 -26.16 1.34 -16.16
N PHE A 120 -27.16 0.46 -16.27
CA PHE A 120 -27.56 -0.17 -17.53
C PHE A 120 -28.59 0.65 -18.31
N SER A 121 -29.25 1.61 -17.68
CA SER A 121 -30.33 2.41 -18.29
C SER A 121 -29.86 3.78 -18.76
N HIS A 122 -29.02 4.46 -17.97
CA HIS A 122 -28.55 5.82 -18.28
C HIS A 122 -27.17 5.79 -18.94
N GLN A 123 -27.04 6.41 -20.12
CA GLN A 123 -25.78 6.53 -20.87
C GLN A 123 -24.99 5.22 -20.97
N TYR A 124 -25.72 4.13 -21.20
CA TYR A 124 -25.16 2.79 -21.28
C TYR A 124 -24.31 2.63 -22.55
N ALA A 125 -23.07 2.18 -22.36
CA ALA A 125 -22.16 1.82 -23.45
C ALA A 125 -21.49 0.45 -23.24
N GLY A 126 -22.08 -0.43 -22.41
CA GLY A 126 -21.54 -1.77 -22.15
C GLY A 126 -20.17 -1.78 -21.47
N ILE A 127 -19.85 -0.74 -20.70
CA ILE A 127 -18.56 -0.51 -20.02
C ILE A 127 -18.78 -0.19 -18.55
N PHE A 128 -17.97 -0.78 -17.68
CA PHE A 128 -18.00 -0.60 -16.24
C PHE A 128 -16.57 -0.46 -15.68
N ARG A 129 -16.44 0.13 -14.48
CA ARG A 129 -15.18 0.30 -13.75
C ARG A 129 -15.32 -0.09 -12.29
N PHE A 130 -14.20 -0.56 -11.74
CA PHE A 130 -14.04 -0.92 -10.34
C PHE A 130 -12.65 -0.55 -9.86
N ARG A 131 -12.42 -0.51 -8.55
CA ARG A 131 -11.09 -0.24 -7.99
C ARG A 131 -10.63 -1.33 -7.04
N PHE A 132 -9.37 -1.73 -7.19
CA PHE A 132 -8.69 -2.65 -6.27
C PHE A 132 -7.43 -1.98 -5.74
N TRP A 133 -7.08 -2.27 -4.51
CA TRP A 133 -5.88 -1.76 -3.89
C TRP A 133 -4.70 -2.69 -4.21
N GLN A 134 -3.55 -2.12 -4.58
CA GLN A 134 -2.32 -2.88 -4.78
C GLN A 134 -1.11 -2.07 -4.33
N CYS A 135 -0.38 -2.60 -3.34
CA CYS A 135 0.92 -2.09 -2.91
C CYS A 135 0.93 -0.56 -2.65
N GLY A 136 -0.08 -0.07 -1.94
CA GLY A 136 -0.19 1.34 -1.53
C GLY A 136 -0.95 2.24 -2.48
N GLN A 137 -1.52 1.70 -3.57
CA GLN A 137 -2.20 2.51 -4.59
C GLN A 137 -3.53 1.87 -4.99
N TRP A 138 -4.52 2.70 -5.30
CA TRP A 138 -5.75 2.25 -5.94
C TRP A 138 -5.53 2.08 -7.43
N VAL A 139 -6.02 0.97 -7.97
CA VAL A 139 -5.94 0.60 -9.38
C VAL A 139 -7.35 0.51 -9.92
N GLU A 140 -7.68 1.34 -10.90
CA GLU A 140 -8.97 1.33 -11.59
C GLU A 140 -8.93 0.33 -12.75
N VAL A 141 -9.85 -0.63 -12.71
CA VAL A 141 -10.00 -1.69 -13.70
C VAL A 141 -11.31 -1.48 -14.44
N VAL A 142 -11.21 -1.31 -15.76
CA VAL A 142 -12.34 -1.18 -16.67
C VAL A 142 -12.66 -2.56 -17.25
N VAL A 143 -13.94 -2.89 -17.42
CA VAL A 143 -14.40 -4.12 -18.08
C VAL A 143 -15.60 -3.82 -18.97
N ASP A 144 -15.77 -4.60 -20.04
CA ASP A 144 -17.08 -4.69 -20.68
C ASP A 144 -18.04 -5.60 -19.89
N ASP A 145 -19.33 -5.57 -20.20
CA ASP A 145 -20.36 -6.36 -19.51
C ASP A 145 -20.65 -7.73 -20.10
N ARG A 146 -19.81 -8.26 -21.01
CA ARG A 146 -19.99 -9.64 -21.51
C ARG A 146 -19.65 -10.66 -20.41
N LEU A 147 -20.56 -11.56 -20.09
CA LEU A 147 -20.39 -12.60 -19.08
C LEU A 147 -20.37 -14.00 -19.73
N PRO A 148 -19.55 -14.94 -19.23
CA PRO A 148 -19.48 -16.29 -19.77
C PRO A 148 -20.70 -17.12 -19.33
N VAL A 149 -21.41 -17.66 -20.33
CA VAL A 149 -22.60 -18.51 -20.20
C VAL A 149 -22.30 -19.84 -20.88
N LEU A 150 -22.57 -20.94 -20.19
CA LEU A 150 -22.39 -22.30 -20.67
C LEU A 150 -23.70 -23.06 -20.50
N ASP A 151 -24.19 -23.69 -21.56
CA ASP A 151 -25.46 -24.43 -21.54
C ASP A 151 -26.65 -23.59 -21.04
N LYS A 152 -26.66 -22.29 -21.37
CA LYS A 152 -27.64 -21.27 -20.91
C LYS A 152 -27.56 -20.90 -19.43
N GLU A 153 -26.60 -21.44 -18.69
CA GLU A 153 -26.34 -21.12 -17.29
C GLU A 153 -25.10 -20.23 -17.16
N TYR A 154 -25.11 -19.32 -16.18
CA TYR A 154 -23.94 -18.54 -15.84
C TYR A 154 -22.81 -19.47 -15.34
N LEU A 155 -21.58 -19.22 -15.79
CA LEU A 155 -20.46 -20.07 -15.37
C LEU A 155 -19.92 -19.68 -13.98
N PHE A 156 -19.95 -18.39 -13.66
CA PHE A 156 -19.39 -17.79 -12.44
C PHE A 156 -20.48 -17.12 -11.61
N VAL A 157 -20.17 -16.04 -10.88
CA VAL A 157 -21.19 -15.33 -10.09
C VAL A 157 -22.37 -14.96 -10.98
N TYR A 158 -23.57 -15.16 -10.45
CA TYR A 158 -24.81 -14.95 -11.19
C TYR A 158 -25.83 -14.17 -10.35
N PRO A 159 -26.70 -13.38 -11.00
CA PRO A 159 -27.68 -12.56 -10.30
C PRO A 159 -28.74 -13.45 -9.62
N ARG A 160 -29.21 -13.04 -8.44
CA ARG A 160 -30.40 -13.67 -7.82
C ARG A 160 -31.65 -13.42 -8.68
N ASN A 161 -32.51 -14.43 -8.75
CA ASN A 161 -33.70 -14.45 -9.60
C ASN A 161 -34.64 -13.25 -9.43
N ASN A 162 -34.68 -12.65 -8.24
CA ASN A 162 -35.70 -11.64 -7.89
C ASN A 162 -35.29 -10.21 -8.26
N ASN A 163 -34.00 -9.92 -8.40
CA ASN A 163 -33.51 -8.53 -8.47
C ASN A 163 -32.70 -8.20 -9.73
N GLN A 164 -32.13 -9.21 -10.42
CA GLN A 164 -31.38 -9.03 -11.67
C GLN A 164 -30.25 -7.98 -11.55
N GLU A 165 -29.56 -7.97 -10.40
CA GLU A 165 -28.43 -7.08 -10.09
C GLU A 165 -27.12 -7.72 -10.55
N PHE A 166 -26.37 -7.01 -11.41
CA PHE A 166 -25.16 -7.52 -12.06
C PHE A 166 -23.85 -6.99 -11.48
N TRP A 167 -23.90 -6.09 -10.49
CA TRP A 167 -22.68 -5.58 -9.85
C TRP A 167 -21.75 -6.70 -9.33
N PRO A 168 -22.22 -7.83 -8.74
CA PRO A 168 -21.32 -8.88 -8.26
C PRO A 168 -20.62 -9.60 -9.41
N CYS A 169 -21.36 -9.87 -10.49
CA CYS A 169 -20.86 -10.55 -11.69
C CYS A 169 -19.76 -9.72 -12.37
N LEU A 170 -20.00 -8.42 -12.50
CA LEU A 170 -19.06 -7.49 -13.14
C LEU A 170 -17.84 -7.21 -12.27
N LEU A 171 -18.00 -7.15 -10.94
CA LEU A 171 -16.89 -7.00 -10.01
C LEU A 171 -15.99 -8.25 -10.02
N GLU A 172 -16.57 -9.46 -9.99
CA GLU A 172 -15.82 -10.72 -10.13
C GLU A 172 -15.04 -10.73 -11.45
N LYS A 173 -15.67 -10.32 -12.56
CA LYS A 173 -14.98 -10.18 -13.85
C LYS A 173 -13.80 -9.21 -13.80
N ALA A 174 -14.00 -8.03 -13.20
CA ALA A 174 -12.93 -7.05 -13.05
C ALA A 174 -11.79 -7.56 -12.17
N TYR A 175 -12.10 -8.34 -11.14
CA TYR A 175 -11.10 -8.97 -10.29
C TYR A 175 -10.37 -10.11 -11.03
N ALA A 176 -11.07 -10.90 -11.84
CA ALA A 176 -10.48 -11.90 -12.71
C ALA A 176 -9.52 -11.27 -13.71
N LYS A 177 -9.90 -10.14 -14.31
CA LYS A 177 -9.03 -9.33 -15.17
C LYS A 177 -7.81 -8.79 -14.43
N PHE A 178 -8.01 -8.26 -13.22
CA PHE A 178 -6.93 -7.75 -12.37
C PHE A 178 -5.88 -8.84 -12.06
N HIS A 179 -6.32 -10.08 -11.89
CA HIS A 179 -5.46 -11.25 -11.70
C HIS A 179 -5.11 -12.01 -13.00
N GLY A 180 -5.58 -11.53 -14.16
CA GLY A 180 -5.28 -12.03 -15.50
C GLY A 180 -6.24 -13.06 -16.11
N SER A 181 -6.98 -13.85 -15.30
CA SER A 181 -8.03 -14.78 -15.78
C SER A 181 -8.90 -15.26 -14.61
N TYR A 182 -10.09 -15.81 -14.90
CA TYR A 182 -10.92 -16.46 -13.87
C TYR A 182 -10.22 -17.66 -13.23
N ALA A 183 -9.43 -18.43 -13.99
CA ALA A 183 -8.66 -19.55 -13.45
C ALA A 183 -7.62 -19.13 -12.41
N ASN A 184 -7.15 -17.88 -12.44
CA ASN A 184 -6.24 -17.34 -11.42
C ASN A 184 -6.96 -16.98 -10.11
N LEU A 185 -8.30 -16.94 -10.09
CA LEU A 185 -9.10 -16.78 -8.88
C LEU A 185 -9.38 -18.11 -8.17
N HIS A 186 -9.16 -19.23 -8.86
CA HIS A 186 -9.44 -20.56 -8.35
C HIS A 186 -8.47 -20.94 -7.23
N TYR A 187 -8.98 -21.02 -5.99
CA TYR A 187 -8.21 -21.20 -4.75
C TYR A 187 -7.18 -20.09 -4.48
N GLY A 188 -7.62 -19.03 -3.81
CA GLY A 188 -6.74 -17.96 -3.31
C GLY A 188 -6.68 -17.87 -1.79
N PHE A 189 -5.99 -16.83 -1.31
CA PHE A 189 -5.83 -16.56 0.11
C PHE A 189 -6.80 -15.46 0.52
N LEU A 190 -7.74 -15.79 1.40
CA LEU A 190 -8.76 -14.86 1.93
C LEU A 190 -8.15 -13.51 2.41
N PRO A 191 -7.02 -13.49 3.14
CA PRO A 191 -6.38 -12.23 3.53
C PRO A 191 -5.86 -11.36 2.38
N ASP A 192 -5.53 -11.95 1.23
CA ASP A 192 -5.13 -11.17 0.05
C ASP A 192 -6.32 -10.38 -0.49
N ALA A 193 -7.52 -10.99 -0.57
CA ALA A 193 -8.72 -10.27 -0.99
C ALA A 193 -9.15 -9.19 0.01
N LEU A 194 -8.99 -9.43 1.32
CA LEU A 194 -9.24 -8.40 2.33
C LEU A 194 -8.37 -7.15 2.10
N VAL A 195 -7.08 -7.35 1.78
CA VAL A 195 -6.15 -6.25 1.48
C VAL A 195 -6.47 -5.62 0.12
N ASP A 196 -6.77 -6.39 -0.91
CA ASP A 196 -7.09 -5.87 -2.25
C ASP A 196 -8.39 -5.05 -2.23
N LEU A 197 -9.35 -5.40 -1.38
CA LEU A 197 -10.58 -4.63 -1.21
C LEU A 197 -10.41 -3.44 -0.25
N MET A 198 -9.61 -3.56 0.82
CA MET A 198 -9.54 -2.52 1.87
C MET A 198 -8.33 -1.58 1.77
N GLY A 199 -7.20 -2.08 1.30
CA GLY A 199 -5.88 -1.49 1.48
C GLY A 199 -5.38 -1.50 2.93
N GLY A 200 -6.05 -2.24 3.82
CA GLY A 200 -5.76 -2.32 5.25
C GLY A 200 -4.61 -3.28 5.59
N VAL A 201 -4.39 -3.47 6.88
CA VAL A 201 -3.56 -4.53 7.45
C VAL A 201 -4.47 -5.64 7.98
N VAL A 202 -4.12 -6.89 7.70
CA VAL A 202 -4.84 -8.07 8.21
C VAL A 202 -4.21 -8.57 9.49
N THR A 203 -5.04 -8.76 10.50
CA THR A 203 -4.72 -9.49 11.73
C THR A 203 -5.38 -10.86 11.71
N SER A 204 -4.62 -11.92 11.97
CA SER A 204 -5.14 -13.27 12.16
C SER A 204 -5.32 -13.57 13.64
N ILE A 205 -6.53 -13.92 14.05
CA ILE A 205 -6.84 -14.38 15.41
C ILE A 205 -6.96 -15.90 15.35
N ASP A 206 -6.15 -16.58 16.16
CA ASP A 206 -6.22 -18.02 16.34
C ASP A 206 -7.36 -18.36 17.32
N LEU A 207 -8.29 -19.19 16.85
CA LEU A 207 -9.51 -19.53 17.58
C LEU A 207 -9.30 -20.60 18.65
N HIS A 208 -8.16 -21.31 18.64
CA HIS A 208 -7.82 -22.32 19.64
C HIS A 208 -7.40 -21.72 20.99
N PHE A 209 -7.15 -20.41 21.05
CA PHE A 209 -6.83 -19.70 22.27
C PHE A 209 -8.05 -18.93 22.78
N PRO A 210 -8.30 -18.93 24.10
CA PRO A 210 -9.44 -18.24 24.68
C PRO A 210 -9.34 -16.75 24.38
N SER A 211 -10.34 -16.23 23.68
CA SER A 211 -10.47 -14.82 23.34
C SER A 211 -11.93 -14.39 23.49
N ASP A 212 -12.15 -13.15 23.92
CA ASP A 212 -13.49 -12.57 23.93
C ASP A 212 -13.90 -12.20 22.50
N LEU A 213 -14.37 -13.22 21.76
CA LEU A 213 -14.76 -13.10 20.36
C LEU A 213 -15.88 -12.09 20.15
N VAL A 214 -16.84 -12.02 21.07
CA VAL A 214 -17.98 -11.09 20.96
C VAL A 214 -17.48 -9.66 21.04
N THR A 215 -16.69 -9.31 22.06
CA THR A 215 -16.15 -7.95 22.19
C THR A 215 -15.25 -7.60 21.01
N MET A 216 -14.44 -8.56 20.53
CA MET A 216 -13.54 -8.36 19.40
C MET A 216 -14.28 -8.10 18.09
N VAL A 217 -15.26 -8.94 17.74
CA VAL A 217 -16.07 -8.78 16.52
C VAL A 217 -16.87 -7.48 16.58
N LYS A 218 -17.48 -7.15 17.72
CA LYS A 218 -18.19 -5.87 17.88
C LYS A 218 -17.27 -4.66 17.74
N THR A 219 -16.06 -4.74 18.30
CA THR A 219 -15.05 -3.66 18.20
C THR A 219 -14.60 -3.48 16.76
N ALA A 220 -14.30 -4.59 16.08
CA ALA A 220 -13.91 -4.60 14.68
C ALA A 220 -15.04 -4.07 13.77
N ALA A 221 -16.29 -4.48 13.99
CA ALA A 221 -17.46 -3.98 13.27
C ALA A 221 -17.66 -2.47 13.45
N LYS A 222 -17.59 -1.98 14.70
CA LYS A 222 -17.68 -0.53 15.00
C LYS A 222 -16.57 0.28 14.32
N ALA A 223 -15.38 -0.30 14.17
CA ALA A 223 -14.26 0.32 13.45
C ALA A 223 -14.37 0.20 11.92
N GLY A 224 -15.44 -0.40 11.39
CA GLY A 224 -15.62 -0.63 9.95
C GLY A 224 -14.66 -1.66 9.37
N SER A 225 -14.17 -2.61 10.18
CA SER A 225 -13.24 -3.64 9.71
C SER A 225 -13.95 -4.67 8.84
N LEU A 226 -13.23 -5.21 7.85
CA LEU A 226 -13.67 -6.40 7.14
C LEU A 226 -13.30 -7.63 7.95
N MET A 227 -14.22 -8.57 8.09
CA MET A 227 -14.07 -9.78 8.89
C MET A 227 -14.53 -11.00 8.12
N ALA A 228 -13.67 -12.01 8.06
CA ALA A 228 -13.96 -13.27 7.39
C ALA A 228 -13.17 -14.41 8.03
N CYS A 229 -13.67 -15.63 7.86
CA CYS A 229 -13.09 -16.85 8.41
C CYS A 229 -13.14 -17.95 7.35
N ALA A 230 -12.47 -19.07 7.62
CA ALA A 230 -12.51 -20.22 6.73
C ALA A 230 -12.53 -21.53 7.51
N THR A 231 -13.22 -22.52 6.95
CA THR A 231 -13.18 -23.91 7.43
C THR A 231 -11.92 -24.60 6.94
N LEU A 232 -11.44 -25.60 7.71
CA LEU A 232 -10.24 -26.36 7.36
C LEU A 232 -10.44 -27.21 6.10
N ALA A 233 -9.34 -27.45 5.38
CA ALA A 233 -9.31 -28.36 4.25
C ALA A 233 -9.45 -29.81 4.73
N LYS A 234 -10.36 -30.58 4.10
CA LYS A 234 -10.45 -32.03 4.28
C LYS A 234 -9.60 -32.75 3.22
N PRO A 235 -9.15 -34.00 3.47
CA PRO A 235 -8.28 -34.76 2.56
C PRO A 235 -8.87 -34.99 1.16
N THR A 236 -10.18 -34.84 0.99
CA THR A 236 -10.93 -35.09 -0.24
C THR A 236 -10.72 -34.06 -1.35
N GLY A 237 -10.00 -32.95 -1.08
CA GLY A 237 -9.54 -31.99 -2.10
C GLY A 237 -10.59 -31.04 -2.72
N GLU A 238 -11.88 -31.28 -2.52
CA GLU A 238 -12.99 -30.46 -3.02
C GLU A 238 -13.85 -29.89 -1.89
N ALA A 239 -14.39 -28.68 -2.10
CA ALA A 239 -15.34 -28.05 -1.19
C ALA A 239 -16.67 -28.81 -1.22
N ARG A 240 -17.10 -29.34 -0.08
CA ARG A 240 -18.33 -30.13 0.04
C ARG A 240 -19.11 -29.74 1.28
N ARG A 241 -20.43 -29.78 1.18
CA ARG A 241 -21.33 -29.62 2.33
C ARG A 241 -21.09 -30.79 3.29
N MET A 242 -20.89 -30.45 4.56
CA MET A 242 -20.71 -31.36 5.68
C MET A 242 -22.06 -31.66 6.34
N GLU A 243 -22.11 -32.69 7.18
CA GLU A 243 -23.35 -33.12 7.86
C GLU A 243 -23.94 -32.02 8.75
N ASN A 244 -23.08 -31.24 9.40
CA ASN A 244 -23.45 -30.09 10.22
C ASN A 244 -23.89 -28.85 9.40
N GLY A 245 -23.94 -28.95 8.07
CA GLY A 245 -24.40 -27.89 7.18
C GLY A 245 -23.30 -26.96 6.64
N LEU A 246 -22.15 -26.85 7.31
CA LEU A 246 -21.01 -26.06 6.82
C LEU A 246 -20.38 -26.68 5.57
N VAL A 247 -19.58 -25.91 4.84
CA VAL A 247 -18.84 -26.34 3.66
C VAL A 247 -17.37 -26.46 4.04
N SER A 248 -16.71 -27.58 3.69
CA SER A 248 -15.27 -27.76 3.93
C SER A 248 -14.41 -26.94 2.98
N GLN A 249 -13.23 -26.52 3.41
CA GLN A 249 -12.29 -25.72 2.60
C GLN A 249 -12.93 -24.46 1.99
N HIS A 250 -13.72 -23.74 2.79
CA HIS A 250 -14.58 -22.67 2.30
C HIS A 250 -14.52 -21.43 3.18
N ALA A 251 -14.65 -20.26 2.55
CA ALA A 251 -14.60 -18.96 3.20
C ALA A 251 -16.01 -18.46 3.55
N TYR A 252 -16.13 -17.85 4.72
CA TYR A 252 -17.35 -17.26 5.27
C TYR A 252 -17.10 -15.82 5.69
N THR A 253 -18.14 -15.00 5.62
CA THR A 253 -18.13 -13.64 6.17
C THR A 253 -18.55 -13.69 7.62
N VAL A 254 -17.87 -12.96 8.52
CA VAL A 254 -18.42 -12.68 9.85
C VAL A 254 -19.25 -11.40 9.77
N THR A 255 -20.53 -11.50 10.11
CA THR A 255 -21.50 -10.39 9.97
C THR A 255 -22.01 -9.85 11.30
N GLY A 256 -21.56 -10.40 12.42
CA GLY A 256 -21.88 -9.91 13.76
C GLY A 256 -21.53 -10.91 14.85
N ALA A 257 -21.62 -10.45 16.09
CA ALA A 257 -21.55 -11.29 17.27
C ALA A 257 -22.42 -10.67 18.37
N GLU A 258 -23.10 -11.51 19.15
CA GLU A 258 -23.95 -11.07 20.24
C GLU A 258 -23.91 -11.99 21.45
N ARG A 259 -24.15 -11.42 22.63
CA ARG A 259 -24.32 -12.17 23.88
C ARG A 259 -25.79 -12.14 24.24
N ILE A 260 -26.40 -13.32 24.37
CA ILE A 260 -27.83 -13.47 24.66
C ILE A 260 -28.06 -14.30 25.91
N GLN A 261 -29.18 -14.06 26.57
CA GLN A 261 -29.63 -14.84 27.72
C GLN A 261 -30.34 -16.11 27.25
N TYR A 262 -29.86 -17.27 27.69
CA TYR A 262 -30.47 -18.56 27.43
C TYR A 262 -30.69 -19.31 28.74
N GLY A 263 -31.95 -19.37 29.20
CA GLY A 263 -32.28 -19.90 30.52
C GLY A 263 -31.69 -19.04 31.64
N ARG A 264 -30.80 -19.62 32.47
CA ARG A 264 -30.11 -18.92 33.57
C ARG A 264 -28.68 -18.50 33.22
N SER A 265 -28.19 -18.86 32.04
CA SER A 265 -26.82 -18.58 31.58
C SER A 265 -26.81 -17.58 30.42
N TRP A 266 -25.63 -17.03 30.15
CA TRP A 266 -25.34 -16.24 28.97
C TRP A 266 -24.68 -17.11 27.92
N GLU A 267 -25.08 -16.95 26.66
CA GLU A 267 -24.49 -17.62 25.52
C GLU A 267 -23.88 -16.58 24.57
N ASP A 268 -22.65 -16.82 24.13
CA ASP A 268 -21.96 -16.01 23.13
C ASP A 268 -22.20 -16.59 21.74
N LEU A 269 -22.79 -15.78 20.86
CA LEU A 269 -23.13 -16.14 19.50
C LEU A 269 -22.32 -15.33 18.48
N ILE A 270 -22.07 -15.94 17.34
CA ILE A 270 -21.47 -15.31 16.17
C ILE A 270 -22.35 -15.56 14.95
N ARG A 271 -22.47 -14.54 14.09
CA ARG A 271 -23.24 -14.60 12.85
C ARG A 271 -22.31 -14.68 11.65
N LEU A 272 -22.55 -15.67 10.80
CA LEU A 272 -21.77 -15.93 9.60
C LEU A 272 -22.65 -15.86 8.36
N TRP A 273 -22.07 -15.51 7.22
CA TRP A 273 -22.73 -15.62 5.92
C TRP A 273 -21.89 -16.42 4.93
N ASN A 274 -22.56 -17.34 4.24
CA ASN A 274 -21.99 -18.22 3.22
C ASN A 274 -22.21 -17.65 1.81
N PRO A 275 -21.14 -17.41 1.03
CA PRO A 275 -21.25 -16.93 -0.36
C PRO A 275 -21.98 -17.85 -1.36
N TRP A 276 -22.26 -19.11 -1.01
CA TRP A 276 -23.15 -19.96 -1.82
C TRP A 276 -24.61 -19.49 -1.75
N GLY A 277 -24.99 -18.80 -0.65
CA GLY A 277 -26.28 -18.15 -0.48
C GLY A 277 -27.48 -19.08 -0.30
N ASN A 278 -27.25 -20.38 -0.05
CA ASN A 278 -28.28 -21.43 0.10
C ASN A 278 -27.81 -22.64 0.93
N THR A 279 -26.83 -22.44 1.83
CA THR A 279 -26.29 -23.52 2.66
C THR A 279 -25.86 -22.97 4.01
N GLU A 280 -26.54 -23.42 5.06
CA GLU A 280 -26.41 -22.91 6.42
C GLU A 280 -26.07 -23.99 7.45
N TRP A 281 -25.62 -23.54 8.63
CA TRP A 281 -25.37 -24.34 9.82
C TRP A 281 -26.62 -25.09 10.28
N ARG A 282 -26.46 -26.32 10.76
CA ARG A 282 -27.55 -27.19 11.24
C ARG A 282 -27.43 -27.57 12.71
N GLY A 283 -26.46 -27.01 13.42
CA GLY A 283 -26.27 -27.27 14.85
C GLY A 283 -27.03 -26.29 15.74
N ARG A 284 -26.52 -26.05 16.94
CA ARG A 284 -27.16 -25.14 17.92
C ARG A 284 -27.21 -23.72 17.36
N TRP A 285 -28.33 -23.05 17.59
CA TRP A 285 -28.60 -21.67 17.10
C TRP A 285 -28.73 -21.51 15.58
N SER A 286 -28.86 -22.61 14.84
CA SER A 286 -29.24 -22.59 13.42
C SER A 286 -30.66 -22.07 13.19
N ASP A 287 -30.96 -21.76 11.93
CA ASP A 287 -32.31 -21.39 11.51
C ASP A 287 -33.32 -22.51 11.83
N GLY A 288 -34.41 -22.12 12.52
CA GLY A 288 -35.42 -23.07 13.00
C GLY A 288 -35.04 -23.86 14.27
N SER A 289 -33.87 -23.64 14.87
CA SER A 289 -33.41 -24.45 16.01
C SER A 289 -34.27 -24.31 17.28
N LEU A 290 -34.20 -25.34 18.14
CA LEU A 290 -34.93 -25.35 19.41
C LEU A 290 -34.42 -24.27 20.39
N GLU A 291 -33.15 -23.88 20.32
CA GLU A 291 -32.59 -22.81 21.15
C GLU A 291 -33.27 -21.48 20.87
N TRP A 292 -33.46 -21.12 19.59
CA TRP A 292 -34.20 -19.92 19.22
C TRP A 292 -35.66 -19.99 19.65
N GLN A 293 -36.29 -21.17 19.61
CA GLN A 293 -37.67 -21.33 20.09
C GLN A 293 -37.78 -21.15 21.61
N LYS A 294 -36.81 -21.65 22.38
CA LYS A 294 -36.81 -21.64 23.85
C LYS A 294 -36.28 -20.36 24.47
N THR A 295 -35.49 -19.55 23.75
CA THR A 295 -34.96 -18.31 24.31
C THR A 295 -36.08 -17.26 24.49
N HIS A 296 -36.02 -16.58 25.64
CA HIS A 296 -36.92 -15.49 26.02
C HIS A 296 -36.21 -14.12 25.95
N ASP A 297 -34.98 -14.09 25.43
CA ASP A 297 -34.22 -12.85 25.28
C ASP A 297 -34.97 -11.87 24.35
N GLN A 298 -35.08 -10.61 24.78
CA GLN A 298 -35.76 -9.56 24.02
C GLN A 298 -35.08 -9.29 22.67
N GLN A 299 -33.76 -9.51 22.58
CA GLN A 299 -32.97 -9.34 21.36
C GLN A 299 -33.32 -10.36 20.28
N LYS A 300 -33.99 -11.49 20.61
CA LYS A 300 -34.41 -12.49 19.61
C LYS A 300 -35.11 -11.87 18.40
N ARG A 301 -36.01 -10.90 18.62
CA ARG A 301 -36.77 -10.24 17.54
C ARG A 301 -35.89 -9.45 16.56
N LEU A 302 -34.70 -9.04 16.99
CA LEU A 302 -33.73 -8.28 16.19
C LEU A 302 -32.68 -9.19 15.56
N LEU A 303 -32.36 -10.32 16.19
CA LEU A 303 -31.26 -11.19 15.79
C LEU A 303 -31.71 -12.37 14.93
N TYR A 304 -32.93 -12.88 15.12
CA TYR A 304 -33.40 -14.11 14.52
C TYR A 304 -34.49 -13.89 13.47
N GLU A 305 -34.21 -14.38 12.28
CA GLU A 305 -35.17 -14.59 11.19
C GLU A 305 -34.93 -16.02 10.67
N ASN A 306 -35.99 -16.77 10.35
CA ASN A 306 -35.84 -18.12 9.78
C ASN A 306 -35.90 -18.01 8.26
N LYS A 307 -34.76 -18.03 7.59
CA LYS A 307 -34.67 -17.71 6.17
C LYS A 307 -33.42 -18.32 5.56
N GLU A 308 -33.61 -19.18 4.55
CA GLU A 308 -32.50 -19.77 3.79
C GLU A 308 -31.89 -18.74 2.82
N ASP A 309 -31.00 -17.89 3.32
CA ASP A 309 -30.27 -16.89 2.54
C ASP A 309 -28.74 -17.00 2.64
N GLY A 310 -28.26 -18.00 3.37
CA GLY A 310 -26.86 -18.31 3.62
C GLY A 310 -26.31 -17.65 4.89
N GLU A 311 -27.06 -16.78 5.57
CA GLU A 311 -26.68 -16.18 6.85
C GLU A 311 -27.24 -17.01 8.01
N PHE A 312 -26.44 -17.28 9.03
CA PHE A 312 -26.87 -18.06 10.19
C PHE A 312 -26.12 -17.65 11.45
N TRP A 313 -26.72 -17.96 12.61
CA TRP A 313 -26.06 -17.88 13.91
C TRP A 313 -25.50 -19.23 14.34
N MET A 314 -24.43 -19.19 15.12
CA MET A 314 -23.89 -20.36 15.83
C MET A 314 -23.28 -19.94 17.16
N SER A 315 -23.07 -20.90 18.07
CA SER A 315 -22.35 -20.60 19.32
C SER A 315 -20.88 -20.29 19.02
N CYS A 316 -20.26 -19.42 19.82
CA CYS A 316 -18.82 -19.15 19.71
C CYS A 316 -17.98 -20.41 19.97
N GLN A 317 -18.47 -21.35 20.79
CA GLN A 317 -17.83 -22.64 20.99
C GLN A 317 -17.82 -23.47 19.69
N ASP A 318 -18.99 -23.62 19.05
CA ASP A 318 -19.08 -24.33 17.77
C ASP A 318 -18.22 -23.64 16.70
N PHE A 319 -18.12 -22.31 16.74
CA PHE A 319 -17.24 -21.55 15.85
C PHE A 319 -15.77 -21.92 16.06
N GLN A 320 -15.30 -21.98 17.30
CA GLN A 320 -13.92 -22.40 17.61
C GLN A 320 -13.65 -23.87 17.23
N ASP A 321 -14.66 -24.74 17.32
CA ASP A 321 -14.53 -26.15 16.98
C ASP A 321 -14.49 -26.42 15.46
N ASN A 322 -15.10 -25.54 14.65
CA ASN A 322 -15.26 -25.72 13.20
C ASN A 322 -14.36 -24.82 12.34
N PHE A 323 -13.82 -23.74 12.90
CA PHE A 323 -13.01 -22.75 12.18
C PHE A 323 -11.63 -22.60 12.85
N SER A 324 -10.59 -22.42 12.04
CA SER A 324 -9.22 -22.33 12.57
C SER A 324 -8.77 -20.90 12.89
N CYS A 325 -9.34 -19.92 12.20
CA CYS A 325 -8.91 -18.53 12.32
C CYS A 325 -10.00 -17.53 11.93
N LEU A 326 -9.95 -16.37 12.57
CA LEU A 326 -10.69 -15.16 12.21
C LEU A 326 -9.73 -14.12 11.65
N PHE A 327 -9.96 -13.67 10.42
CA PHE A 327 -9.21 -12.58 9.83
C PHE A 327 -9.98 -11.27 9.98
N VAL A 328 -9.29 -10.26 10.50
CA VAL A 328 -9.82 -8.90 10.62
C VAL A 328 -8.90 -7.97 9.84
N CYS A 329 -9.46 -7.19 8.91
CA CYS A 329 -8.74 -6.20 8.12
C CYS A 329 -9.27 -4.80 8.41
N ASN A 330 -8.36 -3.87 8.68
CA ASN A 330 -8.66 -2.45 8.87
C ASN A 330 -7.42 -1.61 8.53
N GLN A 331 -7.55 -0.29 8.36
CA GLN A 331 -6.41 0.62 8.16
C GLN A 331 -5.40 0.53 9.31
N PHE A 332 -5.87 0.28 10.53
CA PHE A 332 -5.07 0.05 11.73
C PHE A 332 -5.46 -1.27 12.40
N PRO A 333 -4.56 -1.94 13.14
CA PRO A 333 -4.82 -3.26 13.73
C PRO A 333 -5.69 -3.17 15.00
N VAL A 334 -6.98 -2.88 14.82
CA VAL A 334 -7.96 -2.62 15.90
C VAL A 334 -8.30 -3.83 16.76
N SER A 335 -8.20 -5.04 16.22
CA SER A 335 -8.53 -6.31 16.89
C SER A 335 -7.61 -6.63 18.09
N LEU A 336 -6.43 -6.01 18.16
CA LEU A 336 -5.45 -6.21 19.22
C LEU A 336 -5.57 -5.18 20.37
N ASN A 337 -6.55 -4.28 20.29
CA ASN A 337 -6.90 -3.40 21.39
C ASN A 337 -7.87 -4.17 22.29
N GLN A 338 -7.34 -4.77 23.36
CA GLN A 338 -8.15 -5.51 24.35
C GLN A 338 -9.24 -4.62 24.95
N GLY A 339 -10.44 -4.70 24.37
CA GLY A 339 -11.76 -4.51 24.97
C GLY A 339 -12.14 -3.17 25.61
N ASN A 340 -11.23 -2.26 25.96
CA ASN A 340 -11.62 -1.21 26.90
C ASN A 340 -10.85 0.12 26.89
N MET A 341 -10.28 0.57 25.77
CA MET A 341 -9.94 2.01 25.63
C MET A 341 -10.05 2.48 24.18
N PRO A 342 -10.91 3.48 23.86
CA PRO A 342 -10.96 4.14 22.55
C PRO A 342 -9.71 4.97 22.19
N HIS A 343 -8.62 4.82 22.96
CA HIS A 343 -7.58 5.83 23.08
C HIS A 343 -6.13 5.28 22.98
N LYS A 344 -5.94 4.02 22.59
CA LYS A 344 -4.61 3.53 22.16
C LYS A 344 -4.47 3.71 20.65
N ILE A 345 -3.67 4.69 20.26
CA ILE A 345 -3.48 5.08 18.87
C ILE A 345 -2.31 4.27 18.29
N TRP A 346 -2.52 3.67 17.13
CA TRP A 346 -1.45 3.07 16.35
C TRP A 346 -0.78 4.16 15.52
N SER A 347 0.50 4.39 15.74
CA SER A 347 1.35 5.15 14.82
C SER A 347 1.75 4.25 13.66
N GLN A 348 1.81 4.81 12.44
CA GLN A 348 2.12 4.07 11.24
C GLN A 348 3.26 4.73 10.48
N MET A 349 4.26 3.92 10.12
CA MET A 349 5.30 4.27 9.17
C MET A 349 5.08 3.49 7.88
N MET A 350 5.25 4.14 6.73
CA MET A 350 5.10 3.51 5.42
C MET A 350 6.32 3.75 4.54
N PHE A 351 6.80 2.68 3.90
CA PHE A 351 7.93 2.73 3.00
C PHE A 351 7.60 1.95 1.73
N LYS A 352 7.63 2.62 0.59
CA LYS A 352 7.50 1.98 -0.71
C LYS A 352 8.90 1.82 -1.31
N ASN A 353 9.28 0.60 -1.67
CA ASN A 353 10.62 0.32 -2.16
C ASN A 353 10.65 -0.87 -3.12
N ARG A 354 11.80 -1.12 -3.74
CA ARG A 354 12.08 -2.24 -4.62
C ARG A 354 13.27 -3.01 -4.08
N ALA A 355 13.07 -4.29 -3.74
CA ALA A 355 14.14 -5.18 -3.33
C ALA A 355 14.69 -5.93 -4.54
N THR A 356 16.00 -6.12 -4.61
CA THR A 356 16.66 -6.95 -5.62
C THR A 356 17.22 -8.24 -4.99
N PRO A 357 17.31 -9.35 -5.72
CA PRO A 357 17.97 -10.55 -5.22
C PRO A 357 19.45 -10.26 -4.96
N GLY A 358 19.97 -10.62 -3.78
CA GLY A 358 21.39 -10.51 -3.49
C GLY A 358 22.18 -11.71 -4.01
N ASN A 359 23.43 -11.49 -4.46
CA ASN A 359 24.38 -12.58 -4.73
C ASN A 359 24.67 -13.32 -3.41
N THR A 360 24.45 -14.64 -3.41
CA THR A 360 24.42 -15.54 -2.24
C THR A 360 25.78 -15.75 -1.55
N THR A 361 26.86 -15.08 -1.96
CA THR A 361 28.22 -15.31 -1.43
C THR A 361 28.65 -14.41 -0.27
N GLU A 362 27.90 -13.36 0.12
CA GLU A 362 28.33 -12.41 1.18
C GLU A 362 27.32 -12.17 2.34
N GLY A 363 26.24 -12.95 2.45
CA GLY A 363 25.23 -12.72 3.48
C GLY A 363 24.15 -11.70 3.08
N LEU A 364 23.29 -11.33 4.04
CA LEU A 364 22.00 -10.66 3.85
C LEU A 364 22.10 -9.45 2.88
N PRO A 365 21.23 -9.32 1.86
CA PRO A 365 21.30 -8.24 0.86
C PRO A 365 21.33 -6.86 1.53
N ARG A 366 22.15 -5.94 0.97
CA ARG A 366 22.40 -4.56 1.45
C ARG A 366 21.19 -3.60 1.30
N ASP A 367 19.99 -4.15 1.10
CA ASP A 367 18.86 -3.48 0.46
C ASP A 367 17.89 -2.94 1.52
N THR A 368 18.22 -1.74 1.99
CA THR A 368 17.40 -0.84 2.82
C THR A 368 17.13 -1.28 4.27
N GLN A 369 17.60 -0.46 5.20
CA GLN A 369 17.38 -0.58 6.63
C GLN A 369 16.27 0.38 7.05
N TYR A 370 15.23 -0.15 7.73
CA TYR A 370 14.13 0.66 8.25
C TYR A 370 14.21 0.70 9.77
N ILE A 371 14.60 1.84 10.31
CA ILE A 371 14.84 2.00 11.75
C ILE A 371 13.58 2.55 12.42
N PHE A 372 13.23 1.99 13.58
CA PHE A 372 12.15 2.49 14.42
C PHE A 372 12.49 2.28 15.91
N SER A 373 11.86 3.06 16.78
CA SER A 373 12.08 2.98 18.23
C SER A 373 10.79 2.63 18.95
N VAL A 374 10.90 1.78 19.97
CA VAL A 374 9.81 1.37 20.85
C VAL A 374 9.97 2.10 22.18
N PRO A 375 9.01 2.94 22.60
CA PRO A 375 9.04 3.63 23.89
C PRO A 375 8.71 2.72 25.08
N GLU A 376 8.93 3.22 26.29
CA GLU A 376 8.63 2.52 27.55
C GLU A 376 7.13 2.36 27.81
N GLY A 377 6.77 1.35 28.60
CA GLY A 377 5.40 1.14 29.08
C GLY A 377 4.45 0.46 28.09
N MET A 378 4.97 -0.25 27.08
CA MET A 378 4.13 -0.93 26.10
C MET A 378 3.76 -2.36 26.50
N GLU A 379 2.49 -2.70 26.27
CA GLU A 379 1.93 -4.05 26.48
C GLU A 379 2.39 -5.04 25.41
N SER A 380 1.91 -6.29 25.52
CA SER A 380 2.09 -7.32 24.49
C SER A 380 1.54 -6.89 23.12
N ASN A 381 2.13 -7.45 22.06
CA ASN A 381 1.83 -7.16 20.64
C ASN A 381 1.87 -5.66 20.31
N ASN A 382 2.92 -4.97 20.74
CA ASN A 382 3.08 -3.53 20.55
C ASN A 382 3.58 -3.12 19.15
N VAL A 383 4.10 -4.06 18.36
CA VAL A 383 4.61 -3.78 17.01
C VAL A 383 4.07 -4.79 15.99
N ILE A 384 3.52 -4.27 14.89
CA ILE A 384 3.11 -5.07 13.73
C ILE A 384 3.86 -4.57 12.51
N ILE A 385 4.50 -5.50 11.80
CA ILE A 385 5.17 -5.19 10.54
C ILE A 385 4.45 -5.94 9.42
N SER A 386 3.89 -5.20 8.48
CA SER A 386 3.20 -5.74 7.31
C SER A 386 3.95 -5.37 6.04
N VAL A 387 4.14 -6.35 5.16
CA VAL A 387 4.73 -6.17 3.83
C VAL A 387 3.74 -6.64 2.79
N ASN A 388 3.43 -5.77 1.83
CA ASN A 388 2.59 -6.08 0.69
C ASN A 388 3.45 -6.00 -0.58
N VAL A 389 3.47 -7.05 -1.39
CA VAL A 389 4.27 -7.08 -2.64
C VAL A 389 3.38 -6.86 -3.85
N ARG A 390 3.92 -6.21 -4.87
CA ARG A 390 3.26 -6.11 -6.17
C ARG A 390 3.58 -7.35 -7.01
N LEU A 391 2.54 -8.13 -7.32
CA LEU A 391 2.67 -9.32 -8.17
C LEU A 391 2.63 -8.90 -9.65
N GLN A 392 3.78 -8.54 -10.24
CA GLN A 392 3.91 -8.39 -11.69
C GLN A 392 4.58 -9.64 -12.26
N ASN A 393 3.90 -10.37 -13.14
CA ASN A 393 4.46 -11.48 -13.96
C ASN A 393 5.19 -12.60 -13.20
N LEU A 394 5.05 -12.71 -11.88
CA LEU A 394 5.57 -13.81 -11.10
C LEU A 394 4.78 -15.06 -11.51
N LYS A 395 5.36 -15.84 -12.44
CA LYS A 395 4.94 -17.22 -12.71
C LYS A 395 4.71 -17.87 -11.36
N ALA A 396 3.51 -18.40 -11.14
CA ALA A 396 3.04 -18.98 -9.90
C ALA A 396 4.16 -19.76 -9.16
N LYS A 397 4.87 -19.06 -8.26
CA LYS A 397 5.76 -19.66 -7.28
C LYS A 397 4.97 -19.58 -5.98
N ASP A 398 4.70 -20.73 -5.37
CA ASP A 398 3.90 -20.84 -4.13
C ASP A 398 4.52 -20.15 -2.91
N LYS A 399 5.73 -19.59 -3.05
CA LYS A 399 6.45 -18.90 -1.99
C LYS A 399 6.45 -17.40 -2.25
N PHE A 400 5.88 -16.65 -1.30
CA PHE A 400 6.02 -15.20 -1.24
C PHE A 400 7.49 -14.77 -1.46
N PRO A 401 7.74 -13.75 -2.28
CA PRO A 401 9.05 -13.52 -2.88
C PRO A 401 10.03 -12.72 -2.01
N LEU A 402 9.59 -12.23 -0.84
CA LEU A 402 10.39 -11.40 0.06
C LEU A 402 10.48 -12.02 1.46
N SER A 403 11.57 -11.78 2.17
CA SER A 403 11.64 -12.03 3.62
C SER A 403 12.17 -10.80 4.34
N PHE A 404 11.72 -10.60 5.58
CA PHE A 404 12.28 -9.57 6.45
C PHE A 404 12.67 -10.11 7.82
N LYS A 405 13.73 -9.51 8.36
CA LYS A 405 14.29 -9.78 9.69
C LYS A 405 14.31 -8.50 10.51
N VAL A 406 14.13 -8.64 11.82
CA VAL A 406 14.14 -7.53 12.78
C VAL A 406 15.27 -7.73 13.77
N PHE A 407 16.05 -6.68 14.05
CA PHE A 407 17.16 -6.74 14.99
C PHE A 407 17.10 -5.56 15.97
N LYS A 408 17.39 -5.81 17.25
CA LYS A 408 17.61 -4.77 18.25
C LYS A 408 19.06 -4.28 18.18
N PHE A 409 19.26 -2.97 18.31
CA PHE A 409 20.60 -2.37 18.37
C PHE A 409 20.63 -1.15 19.28
N GLN A 410 21.85 -0.72 19.64
CA GLN A 410 22.07 0.48 20.43
C GLN A 410 22.26 1.69 19.50
N PRO A 411 21.57 2.82 19.72
CA PRO A 411 21.41 3.90 18.74
C PRO A 411 22.67 4.76 18.46
N PHE A 412 23.89 4.26 18.73
CA PHE A 412 25.13 4.93 18.37
C PHE A 412 25.41 4.97 16.85
N TRP A 413 24.72 4.11 16.06
CA TRP A 413 24.96 3.95 14.63
C TRP A 413 23.76 4.46 13.81
N LYS A 414 24.00 5.38 12.86
CA LYS A 414 22.97 5.85 11.92
C LYS A 414 22.61 4.82 10.84
N ARG A 415 23.55 3.94 10.46
CA ARG A 415 23.36 2.75 9.60
C ARG A 415 24.19 1.62 10.17
N LEU A 416 23.64 0.41 10.20
CA LEU A 416 24.35 -0.77 10.71
C LEU A 416 25.23 -1.35 9.58
N PRO A 417 26.54 -1.57 9.84
CA PRO A 417 27.44 -2.11 8.82
C PRO A 417 27.04 -3.55 8.43
N PRO A 418 27.41 -4.05 7.23
CA PRO A 418 27.12 -5.42 6.83
C PRO A 418 27.59 -6.47 7.86
N THR A 419 28.72 -6.21 8.53
CA THR A 419 29.27 -7.04 9.61
C THR A 419 28.34 -7.19 10.81
N PHE A 420 27.42 -6.25 11.03
CA PHE A 420 26.39 -6.35 12.08
C PHE A 420 25.41 -7.50 11.82
N PHE A 421 25.11 -7.79 10.55
CA PHE A 421 24.15 -8.81 10.13
C PHE A 421 24.81 -10.18 9.92
N SER A 422 25.90 -10.45 10.64
CA SER A 422 26.59 -11.74 10.58
C SER A 422 25.62 -12.89 10.92
N GLN A 423 25.91 -14.07 10.38
CA GLN A 423 25.13 -15.29 10.61
C GLN A 423 24.96 -15.68 12.09
N PHE A 424 25.75 -15.09 12.99
CA PHE A 424 25.76 -15.37 14.42
C PHE A 424 24.84 -14.45 15.23
N ARG A 425 24.24 -13.41 14.62
CA ARG A 425 23.27 -12.54 15.30
C ARG A 425 21.85 -13.05 15.04
N ASN A 426 21.17 -13.44 16.10
CA ASN A 426 19.79 -13.91 16.02
C ASN A 426 18.84 -12.75 15.71
N ALA A 427 18.07 -12.89 14.64
CA ALA A 427 16.94 -12.01 14.38
C ALA A 427 15.85 -12.27 15.41
N ILE A 428 15.10 -11.23 15.76
CA ILE A 428 13.94 -11.39 16.64
C ILE A 428 12.88 -12.17 15.88
N GLU A 429 12.46 -13.27 16.49
CA GLU A 429 11.35 -14.06 15.99
C GLU A 429 10.03 -13.39 16.37
N GLY A 430 9.11 -13.39 15.41
CA GLY A 430 7.75 -12.90 15.61
C GLY A 430 6.79 -13.90 15.00
N ILE A 431 5.56 -13.89 15.49
CA ILE A 431 4.50 -14.74 14.93
C ILE A 431 4.22 -14.21 13.52
N ALA A 432 4.39 -15.05 12.51
CA ALA A 432 4.30 -14.65 11.12
C ALA A 432 3.05 -15.26 10.46
N PHE A 433 2.30 -14.42 9.78
CA PHE A 433 1.22 -14.79 8.90
C PHE A 433 1.60 -14.40 7.46
N LYS A 434 1.50 -15.35 6.53
CA LYS A 434 2.07 -15.24 5.19
C LYS A 434 1.12 -15.80 4.12
N THR A 435 0.97 -15.06 3.03
CA THR A 435 0.15 -15.41 1.87
C THR A 435 0.94 -15.19 0.58
N LYS A 436 0.26 -15.11 -0.58
CA LYS A 436 0.90 -14.91 -1.88
C LYS A 436 1.44 -13.48 -2.04
N SER A 437 0.67 -12.47 -1.61
CA SER A 437 1.04 -11.04 -1.73
C SER A 437 1.25 -10.32 -0.40
N ASN A 438 0.98 -10.96 0.74
CA ASN A 438 1.07 -10.32 2.05
C ASN A 438 1.91 -11.13 3.05
N LEU A 439 2.69 -10.42 3.87
CA LEU A 439 3.41 -10.97 5.01
C LEU A 439 3.27 -10.02 6.19
N THR A 440 2.61 -10.47 7.25
CA THR A 440 2.45 -9.71 8.50
C THR A 440 3.12 -10.46 9.63
N LYS A 441 3.94 -9.76 10.44
CA LYS A 441 4.51 -10.32 11.68
C LYS A 441 4.11 -9.48 12.89
N TYR A 442 3.79 -10.18 13.97
CA TYR A 442 3.47 -9.61 15.28
C TYR A 442 4.67 -9.74 16.20
N PHE A 443 5.00 -8.66 16.89
CA PHE A 443 6.11 -8.62 17.85
C PHE A 443 5.67 -8.01 19.18
N SER A 444 6.21 -8.58 20.26
CA SER A 444 6.23 -7.97 21.59
C SER A 444 7.66 -7.52 21.88
N LEU A 445 7.97 -6.28 21.53
CA LEU A 445 9.32 -5.71 21.62
C LEU A 445 9.49 -4.92 22.91
N SER A 446 10.63 -5.10 23.59
CA SER A 446 11.01 -4.24 24.72
C SER A 446 11.42 -2.84 24.24
N THR A 447 11.48 -1.87 25.14
CA THR A 447 12.00 -0.53 24.83
C THR A 447 13.36 -0.60 24.14
N GLY A 448 13.55 0.21 23.10
CA GLY A 448 14.82 0.36 22.39
C GLY A 448 14.65 0.62 20.90
N THR A 449 15.78 0.64 20.18
CA THR A 449 15.82 0.90 18.74
C THR A 449 16.01 -0.40 17.96
N TYR A 450 15.24 -0.52 16.87
CA TYR A 450 15.15 -1.70 16.05
C TYR A 450 15.35 -1.36 14.58
N VAL A 451 15.86 -2.32 13.82
CA VAL A 451 15.99 -2.23 12.36
C VAL A 451 15.22 -3.38 11.70
N VAL A 452 14.48 -3.07 10.65
CA VAL A 452 13.91 -4.05 9.72
C VAL A 452 14.81 -4.10 8.50
N VAL A 453 15.18 -5.30 8.08
CA VAL A 453 15.92 -5.53 6.83
C VAL A 453 15.12 -6.46 5.95
N THR A 454 14.90 -6.03 4.71
CA THR A 454 14.16 -6.77 3.68
C THR A 454 15.12 -7.44 2.70
N SER A 455 14.76 -8.61 2.19
CA SER A 455 15.55 -9.35 1.20
C SER A 455 14.65 -10.07 0.21
N ALA A 456 14.90 -9.89 -1.09
CA ALA A 456 14.21 -10.62 -2.15
C ALA A 456 14.90 -11.97 -2.42
N HIS A 457 14.11 -12.99 -2.75
CA HIS A 457 14.62 -14.36 -2.90
C HIS A 457 15.18 -14.67 -4.30
N SER A 458 14.50 -14.25 -5.37
CA SER A 458 14.84 -14.70 -6.72
C SER A 458 14.70 -13.65 -7.81
N GLU A 459 13.72 -12.77 -7.70
CA GLU A 459 13.47 -11.69 -8.66
C GLU A 459 13.33 -10.37 -7.91
N ALA A 460 13.49 -9.26 -8.64
CA ALA A 460 13.31 -7.95 -8.05
C ALA A 460 11.82 -7.70 -7.80
N VAL A 461 11.47 -7.24 -6.60
CA VAL A 461 10.08 -7.10 -6.16
C VAL A 461 9.84 -5.71 -5.60
N GLU A 462 8.79 -5.05 -6.10
CA GLU A 462 8.25 -3.84 -5.49
C GLU A 462 7.37 -4.20 -4.31
N PHE A 463 7.55 -3.50 -3.20
CA PHE A 463 6.78 -3.74 -1.98
C PHE A 463 6.47 -2.46 -1.23
N LEU A 464 5.43 -2.54 -0.40
CA LEU A 464 5.07 -1.58 0.61
C LEU A 464 5.31 -2.22 1.98
N LEU A 465 6.25 -1.65 2.74
CA LEU A 465 6.47 -1.98 4.15
C LEU A 465 5.68 -1.00 5.02
N ARG A 466 4.91 -1.52 5.96
CA ARG A 466 4.17 -0.77 6.97
C ARG A 466 4.58 -1.25 8.35
N ILE A 467 4.95 -0.31 9.22
CA ILE A 467 5.28 -0.58 10.62
C ILE A 467 4.23 0.14 11.46
N PHE A 468 3.47 -0.63 12.22
CA PHE A 468 2.48 -0.13 13.17
C PHE A 468 3.04 -0.26 14.58
N LEU A 469 3.07 0.85 15.30
CA LEU A 469 3.55 0.95 16.68
C LEU A 469 2.40 1.42 17.57
N LYS A 470 2.08 0.67 18.61
CA LYS A 470 1.08 1.05 19.62
C LYS A 470 1.64 2.24 20.42
N MET A 471 0.89 3.33 20.64
CA MET A 471 1.39 4.51 21.38
C MET A 471 0.56 4.78 22.65
N PRO A 472 1.17 5.33 23.74
CA PRO A 472 0.44 5.79 24.91
C PRO A 472 -0.29 7.13 24.66
N ASP A 473 -1.36 7.36 25.43
CA ASP A 473 -2.37 8.44 25.26
C ASP A 473 -1.82 9.88 25.31
N GLY A 474 -0.60 10.08 25.82
CA GLY A 474 -0.01 11.41 26.05
C GLY A 474 0.64 12.07 24.82
N ASP A 475 0.88 11.33 23.74
CA ASP A 475 1.66 11.80 22.58
C ASP A 475 0.76 12.25 21.40
N ARG A 476 -0.30 13.00 21.73
CA ARG A 476 -1.35 13.44 20.78
C ARG A 476 -0.87 14.42 19.69
N ASN A 477 0.34 14.96 19.78
CA ASN A 477 0.85 16.05 18.92
C ASN A 477 2.12 15.69 18.13
N LEU A 478 2.28 14.44 17.68
CA LEU A 478 3.28 14.10 16.66
C LEU A 478 2.62 13.79 15.31
N GLY A 479 1.98 14.80 14.73
CA GLY A 479 1.74 14.82 13.29
C GLY A 479 3.08 14.66 12.57
N SER A 480 3.16 13.65 11.69
CA SER A 480 4.15 13.47 10.62
C SER A 480 5.66 13.51 10.94
N ASN A 481 6.08 13.75 12.18
CA ASN A 481 7.48 13.98 12.55
C ASN A 481 8.00 12.98 13.61
N PHE A 482 7.79 11.68 13.40
CA PHE A 482 8.74 10.71 13.95
C PHE A 482 9.96 10.70 13.03
N ASN A 483 11.14 11.00 13.60
CA ASN A 483 12.44 10.99 12.93
C ASN A 483 12.64 9.75 12.04
N LEU A 484 12.21 9.88 10.79
CA LEU A 484 12.39 8.92 9.70
C LEU A 484 13.69 9.28 8.99
N THR A 485 14.82 9.08 9.66
CA THR A 485 16.09 8.93 8.95
C THR A 485 16.11 7.52 8.37
N ALA A 486 15.64 7.36 7.12
CA ALA A 486 16.20 6.33 6.26
C ALA A 486 17.72 6.59 6.21
N PRO A 487 18.60 5.61 6.49
CA PRO A 487 20.03 5.89 6.51
C PRO A 487 20.49 6.23 5.10
N LYS A 488 20.86 7.50 4.92
CA LYS A 488 21.68 8.01 3.83
C LYS A 488 22.83 7.02 3.58
N ALA A 489 23.16 6.77 2.31
CA ALA A 489 24.38 6.07 1.95
C ALA A 489 25.55 6.79 2.64
N SER A 490 26.28 6.07 3.50
CA SER A 490 27.44 6.62 4.20
C SER A 490 28.60 6.70 3.23
N LEU A 491 29.20 7.87 3.07
CA LEU A 491 30.62 8.00 2.72
C LEU A 491 31.30 9.09 3.57
N LEU A 492 32.43 8.69 4.14
CA LEU A 492 33.47 9.41 4.89
C LEU A 492 33.04 10.26 6.10
N GLU A 493 32.92 9.62 7.26
CA GLU A 493 33.49 10.23 8.47
C GLU A 493 35.00 9.96 8.45
N ASN A 494 35.78 10.96 8.06
CA ASN A 494 37.22 11.01 8.33
C ASN A 494 37.58 12.48 8.61
N GLY A 495 37.97 12.76 9.85
CA GLY A 495 38.43 14.07 10.32
C GLY A 495 37.32 14.99 10.80
N SER A 496 37.51 15.65 11.96
CA SER A 496 36.65 16.78 12.34
C SER A 496 36.70 17.80 11.22
N GLN A 497 35.56 18.32 10.79
CA GLN A 497 35.45 19.34 9.73
C GLN A 497 36.41 20.54 9.96
N GLU A 498 36.69 20.83 11.23
CA GLU A 498 37.68 21.81 11.69
C GLU A 498 39.11 21.44 11.26
N SER A 499 39.50 20.17 11.36
CA SER A 499 40.82 19.69 10.90
C SER A 499 41.00 19.80 9.38
N ILE A 500 39.92 19.59 8.61
CA ILE A 500 39.96 19.75 7.15
C ILE A 500 40.07 21.23 6.81
N PHE A 501 39.28 22.10 7.45
CA PHE A 501 39.35 23.54 7.23
C PHE A 501 40.75 24.10 7.52
N HIS A 502 41.32 23.79 8.70
CA HIS A 502 42.65 24.27 9.09
C HIS A 502 43.78 23.73 8.20
N ARG A 503 43.62 22.54 7.60
CA ARG A 503 44.61 21.98 6.67
C ARG A 503 44.75 22.80 5.38
N TYR A 504 43.66 23.41 4.90
CA TYR A 504 43.65 24.12 3.62
C TYR A 504 43.63 25.65 3.76
N ALA A 505 43.26 26.21 4.91
CA ALA A 505 43.23 27.66 5.15
C ALA A 505 44.62 28.34 5.28
N GLN A 506 45.73 27.59 5.19
CA GLN A 506 47.13 28.06 5.14
C GLN A 506 47.43 29.32 5.99
N GLN A 507 47.44 29.19 7.32
CA GLN A 507 47.68 30.27 8.31
C GLN A 507 46.64 31.41 8.36
N GLY A 508 45.65 31.44 7.47
CA GLY A 508 44.51 32.37 7.53
C GLY A 508 43.33 31.81 8.35
N LEU A 509 42.49 32.70 8.88
CA LEU A 509 41.21 32.36 9.54
C LEU A 509 40.06 32.10 8.53
N ASN A 510 40.29 32.37 7.23
CA ASN A 510 39.28 32.28 6.17
C ASN A 510 39.84 31.55 4.94
N MET A 511 38.95 30.99 4.11
CA MET A 511 39.26 30.22 2.91
C MET A 511 38.78 30.94 1.63
N ASP A 512 39.67 31.15 0.66
CA ASP A 512 39.31 31.73 -0.63
C ASP A 512 38.91 30.66 -1.68
N ALA A 513 38.46 31.11 -2.86
CA ALA A 513 38.02 30.22 -3.94
C ALA A 513 39.12 29.30 -4.49
N THR A 514 40.40 29.71 -4.45
CA THR A 514 41.52 28.89 -4.93
C THR A 514 41.84 27.77 -3.95
N GLN A 515 41.79 28.08 -2.65
CA GLN A 515 41.95 27.12 -1.57
C GLN A 515 40.77 26.12 -1.56
N LEU A 516 39.54 26.62 -1.75
CA LEU A 516 38.35 25.78 -1.88
C LEU A 516 38.47 24.83 -3.08
N GLN A 517 38.94 25.32 -4.23
CA GLN A 517 39.14 24.47 -5.41
C GLN A 517 40.10 23.31 -5.14
N SER A 518 41.25 23.58 -4.52
CA SER A 518 42.22 22.55 -4.15
C SER A 518 41.59 21.52 -3.21
N LEU A 519 40.83 21.99 -2.21
CA LEU A 519 40.16 21.14 -1.24
C LEU A 519 39.08 20.27 -1.88
N LEU A 520 38.19 20.83 -2.70
CA LEU A 520 37.09 20.07 -3.32
C LEU A 520 37.60 19.01 -4.30
N ASN A 521 38.60 19.36 -5.12
CA ASN A 521 39.20 18.42 -6.06
C ASN A 521 39.97 17.31 -5.34
N GLN A 522 40.60 17.61 -4.19
CA GLN A 522 41.30 16.59 -3.42
C GLN A 522 40.38 15.71 -2.58
N GLU A 523 39.30 16.24 -1.99
CA GLU A 523 38.45 15.45 -1.07
C GLU A 523 37.27 14.76 -1.76
N PHE A 524 36.62 15.39 -2.75
CA PHE A 524 35.38 14.86 -3.34
C PHE A 524 35.58 14.07 -4.64
N LEU A 525 36.71 14.21 -5.32
CA LEU A 525 36.92 13.72 -6.69
C LEU A 525 38.06 12.70 -6.84
N LYS A 526 38.44 12.01 -5.76
CA LYS A 526 39.43 10.92 -5.80
C LYS A 526 38.89 9.69 -6.57
N GLY A 527 38.94 9.68 -7.90
CA GLY A 527 38.80 8.41 -8.65
C GLY A 527 38.24 8.43 -10.06
N THR A 528 37.69 9.54 -10.58
CA THR A 528 37.18 9.60 -11.97
C THR A 528 37.94 10.65 -12.79
N PRO A 529 38.63 10.27 -13.88
CA PRO A 529 39.30 11.23 -14.75
C PRO A 529 38.26 12.01 -15.55
N GLY A 530 38.13 13.32 -15.31
CA GLY A 530 37.42 14.25 -16.21
C GLY A 530 36.53 15.30 -15.56
N ASP A 531 36.03 15.09 -14.34
CA ASP A 531 35.14 16.06 -13.67
C ASP A 531 35.90 16.74 -12.51
N THR A 532 36.39 17.97 -12.72
CA THR A 532 37.04 18.79 -11.68
C THR A 532 36.27 20.07 -11.44
N PHE A 533 36.19 20.55 -10.19
CA PHE A 533 35.70 21.89 -9.90
C PHE A 533 36.62 22.93 -10.55
N SER A 534 36.05 23.76 -11.42
CA SER A 534 36.73 24.91 -12.00
C SER A 534 36.83 26.06 -10.99
N LEU A 535 37.77 26.98 -11.23
CA LEU A 535 37.94 28.14 -10.36
C LEU A 535 36.70 29.04 -10.36
N ASP A 536 35.99 29.11 -11.49
CA ASP A 536 34.76 29.91 -11.62
C ASP A 536 33.60 29.30 -10.82
N GLU A 537 33.44 27.98 -10.87
CA GLU A 537 32.47 27.27 -10.02
C GLU A 537 32.79 27.46 -8.53
N CYS A 538 34.06 27.41 -8.13
CA CYS A 538 34.45 27.67 -6.75
C CYS A 538 34.19 29.13 -6.34
N ARG A 539 34.44 30.12 -7.21
CA ARG A 539 34.08 31.52 -6.95
C ARG A 539 32.57 31.69 -6.79
N SER A 540 31.79 31.03 -7.65
CA SER A 540 30.33 31.03 -7.55
C SER A 540 29.84 30.38 -6.26
N ILE A 541 30.47 29.29 -5.81
CA ILE A 541 30.13 28.63 -4.54
C ILE A 541 30.48 29.55 -3.36
N VAL A 542 31.65 30.19 -3.37
CA VAL A 542 32.04 31.14 -2.32
C VAL A 542 31.03 32.28 -2.24
N ALA A 543 30.69 32.90 -3.36
CA ALA A 543 29.75 34.02 -3.37
C ALA A 543 28.34 33.65 -2.86
N LEU A 544 27.89 32.41 -3.11
CA LEU A 544 26.62 31.89 -2.58
C LEU A 544 26.64 31.59 -1.07
N MET A 545 27.82 31.44 -0.49
CA MET A 545 28.03 31.01 0.90
C MET A 545 28.53 32.13 1.81
N ASP A 546 29.19 33.14 1.24
CA ASP A 546 29.79 34.32 1.88
C ASP A 546 28.70 35.30 2.33
N LEU A 547 28.30 35.18 3.59
CA LEU A 547 27.30 36.06 4.21
C LEU A 547 27.90 37.43 4.55
N LYS A 548 29.22 37.51 4.67
CA LYS A 548 29.96 38.71 5.08
C LYS A 548 30.39 39.58 3.90
N VAL A 549 30.21 39.10 2.67
CA VAL A 549 30.55 39.78 1.41
C VAL A 549 32.03 40.19 1.40
N ASN A 550 32.91 39.29 1.84
CA ASN A 550 34.35 39.51 1.89
C ASN A 550 35.15 38.66 0.88
N GLY A 551 34.46 37.83 0.08
CA GLY A 551 35.03 36.96 -0.94
C GLY A 551 35.75 35.73 -0.38
N GLN A 552 35.56 35.41 0.89
CA GLN A 552 36.18 34.29 1.60
C GLN A 552 35.15 33.58 2.48
N LEU A 553 35.44 32.34 2.90
CA LEU A 553 34.62 31.56 3.81
C LEU A 553 35.30 31.44 5.15
N ASP A 554 34.63 31.90 6.20
CA ASP A 554 35.05 31.58 7.56
C ASP A 554 34.68 30.13 7.94
N GLN A 555 35.02 29.72 9.16
CA GLN A 555 34.77 28.37 9.65
C GLN A 555 33.27 28.00 9.70
N GLU A 556 32.38 28.94 10.00
CA GLU A 556 30.94 28.70 10.10
C GLU A 556 30.30 28.61 8.71
N GLU A 557 30.71 29.50 7.80
CA GLU A 557 30.28 29.49 6.40
C GLU A 557 30.77 28.23 5.69
N PHE A 558 32.02 27.82 5.95
CA PHE A 558 32.57 26.55 5.46
C PHE A 558 31.83 25.35 6.04
N ALA A 559 31.47 25.38 7.33
CA ALA A 559 30.70 24.30 7.95
C ALA A 559 29.38 24.06 7.25
N ARG A 560 28.68 25.15 6.95
CA ARG A 560 27.41 25.12 6.22
C ARG A 560 27.61 24.61 4.79
N LEU A 561 28.67 25.05 4.11
CA LEU A 561 29.01 24.57 2.77
C LEU A 561 29.29 23.06 2.78
N TRP A 562 30.11 22.59 3.72
CA TRP A 562 30.51 21.19 3.84
C TRP A 562 29.30 20.27 4.02
N GLY A 563 28.38 20.63 4.91
CA GLY A 563 27.12 19.90 5.09
C GLY A 563 26.28 19.80 3.82
N ARG A 564 26.23 20.88 3.01
CA ARG A 564 25.53 20.90 1.72
C ARG A 564 26.24 20.05 0.66
N LEU A 565 27.57 20.11 0.59
CA LEU A 565 28.37 19.32 -0.37
C LEU A 565 28.24 17.81 -0.14
N VAL A 566 28.29 17.38 1.12
CA VAL A 566 28.06 15.97 1.48
C VAL A 566 26.66 15.52 1.06
N HIS A 567 25.66 16.39 1.22
CA HIS A 567 24.30 16.09 0.77
C HIS A 567 24.21 16.02 -0.76
N CYS A 568 24.79 16.98 -1.48
CA CYS A 568 24.85 16.97 -2.94
C CYS A 568 25.55 15.70 -3.46
N GLN A 569 26.63 15.25 -2.82
CA GLN A 569 27.33 14.02 -3.20
C GLN A 569 26.44 12.80 -3.05
N SER A 570 25.71 12.70 -1.94
CA SER A 570 24.70 11.65 -1.74
C SER A 570 23.61 11.69 -2.82
N VAL A 571 23.08 12.87 -3.13
CA VAL A 571 22.06 13.03 -4.19
C VAL A 571 22.59 12.62 -5.56
N PHE A 572 23.82 13.03 -5.90
CA PHE A 572 24.47 12.69 -7.15
C PHE A 572 24.64 11.17 -7.29
N GLN A 573 25.19 10.50 -6.28
CA GLN A 573 25.40 9.05 -6.29
C GLN A 573 24.10 8.23 -6.33
N ASN A 574 23.06 8.68 -5.64
CA ASN A 574 21.77 7.97 -5.62
C ASN A 574 20.97 8.12 -6.92
N THR A 575 21.32 9.10 -7.76
CA THR A 575 20.58 9.44 -8.98
C THR A 575 21.33 9.04 -10.25
N GLN A 576 22.59 8.61 -10.14
CA GLN A 576 23.35 8.06 -11.27
C GLN A 576 22.71 6.78 -11.83
N ASP A 577 22.80 6.63 -13.15
CA ASP A 577 22.38 5.41 -13.82
C ASP A 577 23.41 4.28 -13.66
N ARG A 578 23.14 3.10 -14.26
CA ARG A 578 24.02 1.93 -14.18
C ARG A 578 25.42 2.15 -14.81
N SER A 579 25.60 3.22 -15.59
CA SER A 579 26.88 3.59 -16.19
C SER A 579 27.71 4.55 -15.32
N GLY A 580 27.16 4.99 -14.18
CA GLY A 580 27.79 5.98 -13.30
C GLY A 580 27.65 7.41 -13.82
N VAL A 581 26.76 7.64 -14.78
CA VAL A 581 26.53 8.95 -15.40
C VAL A 581 25.22 9.52 -14.86
N PHE A 582 25.24 10.82 -14.53
CA PHE A 582 24.03 11.55 -14.15
C PHE A 582 23.47 12.25 -15.39
N LEU A 583 22.23 11.91 -15.77
CA LEU A 583 21.55 12.47 -16.94
C LEU A 583 20.64 13.64 -16.54
N SER A 584 20.53 14.63 -17.42
CA SER A 584 19.70 15.81 -17.20
C SER A 584 18.20 15.52 -17.06
N LEU A 585 17.71 14.40 -17.64
CA LEU A 585 16.35 13.90 -17.45
C LEU A 585 16.03 13.55 -15.98
N ASP A 586 17.05 13.28 -15.17
CA ASP A 586 16.93 12.95 -13.75
C ASP A 586 17.17 14.15 -12.83
N LEU A 587 17.38 15.35 -13.38
CA LEU A 587 17.65 16.56 -12.61
C LEU A 587 16.53 16.88 -11.62
N TRP A 588 15.26 16.64 -11.99
CA TRP A 588 14.12 16.81 -11.09
C TRP A 588 14.17 15.87 -9.88
N LYS A 589 14.72 14.65 -10.04
CA LYS A 589 14.89 13.70 -8.93
C LYS A 589 15.92 14.23 -7.94
N ALA A 590 17.02 14.81 -8.44
CA ALA A 590 18.03 15.40 -7.60
C ALA A 590 17.51 16.61 -6.81
N ILE A 591 16.77 17.50 -7.47
CA ILE A 591 16.12 18.64 -6.80
C ILE A 591 15.16 18.15 -5.71
N LYS A 592 14.31 17.17 -6.02
CA LYS A 592 13.35 16.61 -5.05
C LYS A 592 14.02 15.87 -3.89
N GLY A 593 15.16 15.22 -4.15
CA GLY A 593 15.97 14.52 -3.14
C GLY A 593 16.89 15.43 -2.31
N THR A 594 16.86 16.74 -2.57
CA THR A 594 17.70 17.71 -1.87
C THR A 594 16.94 18.33 -0.70
N ASP A 595 17.28 17.91 0.53
CA ASP A 595 16.55 18.29 1.76
C ASP A 595 16.47 19.82 1.96
N PHE A 596 17.54 20.55 1.63
CA PHE A 596 17.58 22.00 1.80
C PHE A 596 16.78 22.78 0.73
N LEU A 597 16.25 22.08 -0.29
CA LEU A 597 15.31 22.62 -1.26
C LEU A 597 13.85 22.26 -0.94
N ALA A 598 13.58 21.54 0.17
CA ALA A 598 12.22 21.18 0.56
C ALA A 598 11.30 22.41 0.64
N GLY A 599 10.13 22.30 -0.01
CA GLY A 599 9.17 23.39 -0.13
C GLY A 599 9.40 24.35 -1.31
N THR A 600 10.46 24.16 -2.10
CA THR A 600 10.68 24.90 -3.35
C THR A 600 9.92 24.20 -4.48
N SER A 601 9.00 24.91 -5.16
CA SER A 601 8.32 24.41 -6.35
C SER A 601 9.01 24.94 -7.61
N ILE A 602 9.15 24.08 -8.62
CA ILE A 602 9.83 24.40 -9.88
C ILE A 602 8.90 24.01 -11.02
N SER A 603 8.66 24.92 -11.96
CA SER A 603 7.89 24.64 -13.17
C SER A 603 8.72 23.78 -14.15
N SER A 604 8.04 23.07 -15.05
CA SER A 604 8.71 22.32 -16.13
C SER A 604 9.59 23.23 -16.99
N GLU A 605 9.13 24.45 -17.28
CA GLU A 605 9.85 25.44 -18.08
C GLU A 605 11.20 25.84 -17.44
N LEU A 606 11.21 26.06 -16.12
CA LEU A 606 12.43 26.39 -15.39
C LEU A 606 13.39 25.20 -15.32
N LEU A 607 12.85 23.98 -15.19
CA LEU A 607 13.66 22.76 -15.22
C LEU A 607 14.35 22.57 -16.59
N ASP A 608 13.67 22.88 -17.69
CA ASP A 608 14.24 22.81 -19.04
C ASP A 608 15.40 23.80 -19.21
N LEU A 609 15.27 25.02 -18.69
CA LEU A 609 16.35 26.02 -18.68
C LEU A 609 17.54 25.57 -17.82
N MET A 610 17.28 24.93 -16.68
CA MET A 610 18.33 24.37 -15.82
C MET A 610 19.08 23.23 -16.54
N THR A 611 18.36 22.36 -17.24
CA THR A 611 18.95 21.32 -18.07
C THR A 611 19.88 21.93 -19.14
N LEU A 612 19.42 22.95 -19.86
CA LEU A 612 20.23 23.66 -20.85
C LEU A 612 21.51 24.29 -20.28
N ARG A 613 21.45 24.84 -19.07
CA ARG A 613 22.58 25.57 -18.46
C ARG A 613 23.62 24.65 -17.80
N TYR A 614 23.19 23.53 -17.21
CA TYR A 614 24.04 22.72 -16.34
C TYR A 614 24.35 21.33 -16.91
N SER A 615 23.90 21.00 -18.11
CA SER A 615 24.28 19.77 -18.81
C SER A 615 25.23 20.04 -19.98
N ASP A 616 26.02 19.03 -20.33
CA ASP A 616 26.87 19.05 -21.51
C ASP A 616 26.09 18.71 -22.79
N ASN A 617 26.77 18.73 -23.94
CA ASN A 617 26.18 18.43 -25.25
C ASN A 617 25.60 17.01 -25.37
N SER A 618 25.92 16.11 -24.42
CA SER A 618 25.38 14.75 -24.35
C SER A 618 24.22 14.62 -23.35
N GLY A 619 23.83 15.71 -22.69
CA GLY A 619 22.81 15.72 -21.65
C GLY A 619 23.30 15.17 -20.31
N ARG A 620 24.62 15.05 -20.11
CA ARG A 620 25.22 14.63 -18.84
C ARG A 620 25.45 15.86 -17.94
N VAL A 621 25.17 15.69 -16.65
CA VAL A 621 25.42 16.72 -15.62
C VAL A 621 26.57 16.24 -14.75
N SER A 622 27.64 17.03 -14.65
CA SER A 622 28.78 16.71 -13.79
C SER A 622 28.46 16.96 -12.31
N PHE A 623 29.24 16.37 -11.40
CA PHE A 623 29.09 16.66 -9.96
C PHE A 623 29.28 18.15 -9.62
N PRO A 624 30.34 18.84 -10.11
CA PRO A 624 30.48 20.29 -9.92
C PRO A 624 29.28 21.09 -10.41
N SER A 625 28.77 20.78 -11.60
CA SER A 625 27.63 21.49 -12.19
C SER A 625 26.35 21.29 -11.39
N LEU A 626 26.11 20.07 -10.87
CA LEU A 626 24.96 19.80 -10.00
C LEU A 626 25.05 20.56 -8.68
N VAL A 627 26.23 20.61 -8.05
CA VAL A 627 26.46 21.37 -6.80
C VAL A 627 26.13 22.84 -7.02
N CYS A 628 26.67 23.45 -8.09
CA CYS A 628 26.42 24.85 -8.41
C CYS A 628 24.93 25.13 -8.63
N LEU A 629 24.23 24.25 -9.35
CA LEU A 629 22.80 24.37 -9.57
C LEU A 629 22.01 24.35 -8.25
N LEU A 630 22.22 23.33 -7.42
CA LEU A 630 21.43 23.13 -6.20
C LEU A 630 21.65 24.26 -5.19
N LEU A 631 22.90 24.71 -5.02
CA LEU A 631 23.24 25.82 -4.14
C LEU A 631 22.66 27.14 -4.65
N ARG A 632 22.77 27.43 -5.96
CA ARG A 632 22.21 28.65 -6.55
C ARG A 632 20.69 28.67 -6.45
N LEU A 633 20.04 27.55 -6.70
CA LEU A 633 18.59 27.42 -6.58
C LEU A 633 18.12 27.64 -5.13
N GLU A 634 18.84 27.11 -4.15
CA GLU A 634 18.54 27.34 -2.73
C GLU A 634 18.66 28.82 -2.37
N ALA A 635 19.76 29.45 -2.78
CA ALA A 635 20.00 30.86 -2.53
C ALA A 635 18.90 31.73 -3.14
N MET A 636 18.58 31.54 -4.42
CA MET A 636 17.54 32.31 -5.11
C MET A 636 16.16 32.10 -4.49
N ALA A 637 15.80 30.87 -4.13
CA ALA A 637 14.53 30.57 -3.47
C ALA A 637 14.44 31.18 -2.06
N LYS A 638 15.55 31.25 -1.33
CA LYS A 638 15.61 31.91 -0.01
C LYS A 638 15.55 33.43 -0.16
N THR A 639 16.30 34.01 -1.07
CA THR A 639 16.30 35.46 -1.33
C THR A 639 14.93 35.94 -1.77
N PHE A 640 14.26 35.22 -2.67
CA PHE A 640 12.88 35.55 -3.06
C PHE A 640 11.92 35.50 -1.87
N ARG A 641 11.98 34.46 -1.03
CA ARG A 641 11.12 34.34 0.17
C ARG A 641 11.38 35.45 1.20
N ASN A 642 12.63 35.85 1.36
CA ASN A 642 13.01 36.88 2.33
C ASN A 642 12.61 38.28 1.86
N LEU A 643 12.66 38.55 0.55
CA LEU A 643 12.37 39.86 0.00
C LEU A 643 10.90 40.02 -0.48
N SER A 644 10.17 38.92 -0.68
CA SER A 644 8.75 38.94 -1.05
C SER A 644 7.85 39.09 0.17
N ARG A 645 6.98 40.11 0.17
CA ARG A 645 6.00 40.33 1.26
C ARG A 645 4.76 39.45 1.15
N ASP A 646 4.40 39.00 -0.06
CA ASP A 646 3.18 38.24 -0.36
C ASP A 646 3.44 36.82 -0.89
N ALA A 647 4.71 36.40 -0.90
CA ALA A 647 5.21 35.15 -1.48
C ALA A 647 4.87 34.94 -2.97
N LYS A 648 4.46 36.00 -3.68
CA LYS A 648 4.06 35.94 -5.09
C LYS A 648 4.81 36.91 -5.98
N ARG A 649 5.21 38.07 -5.46
CA ARG A 649 5.93 39.11 -6.22
C ARG A 649 7.09 39.68 -5.44
N LEU A 650 8.08 40.15 -6.19
CA LEU A 650 9.28 40.80 -5.69
C LEU A 650 9.45 42.12 -6.43
N TYR A 651 9.70 43.20 -5.68
CA TYR A 651 9.98 44.53 -6.23
C TYR A 651 11.41 44.90 -5.83
N LEU A 652 12.27 45.15 -6.81
CA LEU A 652 13.67 45.54 -6.63
C LEU A 652 13.94 46.81 -7.43
N THR A 653 14.79 47.67 -6.89
CA THR A 653 15.42 48.74 -7.67
C THR A 653 16.42 48.15 -8.67
N GLU A 654 16.81 48.94 -9.67
CA GLU A 654 17.83 48.53 -10.65
C GLU A 654 19.14 48.09 -9.97
N MET A 655 19.60 48.84 -8.97
CA MET A 655 20.82 48.51 -8.25
C MET A 655 20.69 47.25 -7.39
N GLU A 656 19.54 47.02 -6.75
CA GLU A 656 19.30 45.79 -5.99
C GLU A 656 19.22 44.56 -6.90
N TRP A 657 18.61 44.70 -8.07
CA TRP A 657 18.59 43.67 -9.10
C TRP A 657 19.99 43.36 -9.62
N MET A 658 20.77 44.40 -9.96
CA MET A 658 22.14 44.24 -10.43
C MET A 658 23.03 43.57 -9.36
N ASN A 659 22.90 43.96 -8.09
CA ASN A 659 23.64 43.31 -7.00
C ASN A 659 23.23 41.84 -6.83
N LEU A 660 21.94 41.53 -6.95
CA LEU A 660 21.43 40.17 -6.84
C LEU A 660 21.95 39.26 -7.97
N VAL A 661 22.03 39.78 -9.20
CA VAL A 661 22.42 38.99 -10.38
C VAL A 661 23.94 38.89 -10.54
N MET A 662 24.69 39.92 -10.14
CA MET A 662 26.14 39.98 -10.36
C MET A 662 26.97 39.32 -9.26
N TYR A 663 26.47 39.27 -8.02
CA TYR A 663 27.22 38.68 -6.90
C TYR A 663 26.63 37.36 -6.37
N ASN A 664 25.30 37.15 -6.43
CA ASN A 664 24.68 35.90 -5.94
C ASN A 664 24.48 34.82 -7.01
#